data_AF-E6QW16-F1
#
_entry.id   AF-E6QW16-F1
#
_cell.length_a   1.000
_cell.length_b   1.000
_cell.length_c   1.000
_cell.angle_alpha   90.00
_cell.angle_beta   90.00
_cell.angle_gamma   90.00
#
_symmetry.space_group_name_H-M   'P 1'
#
loop_
_entity.id
_entity.type
_entity.pdbx_description
1 polymer ?
#
loop_
_entity_poly.entity_id
_entity_poly.type
_entity_poly.pdbx_seq_one_letter_code
_entity_poly.pdbx_strand_id
1 'polypeptide(L)'
;MKRTKHWLNVLGLIALTGFAQGACAATCTSISSARWDSNNTWSCGHVPASADTVVIASGFTVSLRGTYSPIAALTIDAGGIIDDRGNNLTVSSNIVVNGQFGVAGGGGSLISTGNSTISGTGTFEDSVLEIWGNATIPASSTLAFTLGGQIDIGPNAPPNATLVIDGTISGAGQQNGNNIIKVHSGSALTLNGQVNAPQSSIKIKGNATVTNNGSAILQSVKGKNASSVWTNAANSSLTLGTAGFQGTLNASANGNTVTYPNGMAPIIPSNSTYFNLSGPTCAQVQSAVLTILGTGPCAGGGGGTGGCIPTTINGVPTPVMGGAGQLQIGNGSTVNGGNGAVAITGSNNTVPVTGATVAATPVLPALTPATFPANNSNTNTSATTIAAGSYNKITTGTAPTTFTGGTYYINKLNANGPITLGAGTYYINQLNLYANLTVTGAVQIFIGNGFDVRANNVSVNTPGNVANLQVNFYRKAQLDTHGKNGFSFTGLMYAPDASTQIQIDGNNNTITGAVISGGQVQLNNTAIIYGTTQQNQVATMNTTCTGGGGGATVGGFNAFETSTAANATTGLLYTKLAGTPFGFDVVALQTGGTAVASGFAGTVKVELVDYSAAPATCAAAPLIQSVGTLTFATANAGRMTVPSTTVAAAWSGCA
;
A
#
# COMPACT_ATOMS: atom_id res chain seq x y z
N MET A 1 84.16 -21.61 50.53
CA MET A 1 83.09 -22.52 50.06
C MET A 1 81.74 -21.81 50.19
N LYS A 2 81.31 -21.07 49.18
CA LYS A 2 80.10 -20.25 49.17
C LYS A 2 79.59 -20.16 47.72
N ARG A 3 78.26 -20.24 47.55
CA ARG A 3 77.47 -19.85 46.36
C ARG A 3 77.45 -20.81 45.14
N THR A 4 76.59 -21.83 45.17
CA THR A 4 76.09 -22.49 43.93
C THR A 4 74.66 -23.09 44.04
N LYS A 5 73.87 -22.80 45.10
CA LYS A 5 72.53 -23.42 45.29
C LYS A 5 71.30 -22.54 44.99
N HIS A 6 71.46 -21.28 44.57
CA HIS A 6 70.32 -20.38 44.32
C HIS A 6 69.90 -20.19 42.85
N TRP A 7 70.66 -20.71 41.88
CA TRP A 7 70.34 -20.52 40.45
C TRP A 7 69.44 -21.61 39.84
N LEU A 8 69.32 -22.80 40.46
CA LEU A 8 68.48 -23.88 39.92
C LEU A 8 66.98 -23.71 40.23
N ASN A 9 66.60 -23.00 41.29
CA ASN A 9 65.19 -22.77 41.62
C ASN A 9 64.59 -21.54 40.90
N VAL A 10 65.43 -20.66 40.35
CA VAL A 10 64.96 -19.49 39.57
C VAL A 10 64.81 -19.85 38.07
N LEU A 11 65.64 -20.76 37.54
CA LEU A 11 65.48 -21.28 36.18
C LEU A 11 64.30 -22.27 36.05
N GLY A 12 63.96 -23.01 37.11
CA GLY A 12 62.77 -23.88 37.13
C GLY A 12 61.43 -23.11 37.19
N LEU A 13 61.44 -21.85 37.67
CA LEU A 13 60.26 -20.99 37.73
C LEU A 13 60.06 -20.17 36.45
N ILE A 14 61.13 -19.90 35.69
CA ILE A 14 61.09 -19.18 34.39
C ILE A 14 60.70 -20.13 33.23
N ALA A 15 60.98 -21.44 33.34
CA ALA A 15 60.60 -22.42 32.32
C ALA A 15 59.11 -22.81 32.35
N LEU A 16 58.37 -22.53 33.43
CA LEU A 16 56.95 -22.86 33.57
C LEU A 16 56.01 -21.73 33.11
N THR A 17 56.51 -20.50 32.94
CA THR A 17 55.73 -19.35 32.45
C THR A 17 55.84 -19.12 30.93
N GLY A 18 56.65 -19.92 30.22
CA GLY A 18 56.93 -19.75 28.79
C GLY A 18 56.05 -20.54 27.81
N PHE A 19 55.18 -21.44 28.30
CA PHE A 19 54.29 -22.27 27.46
C PHE A 19 52.81 -21.99 27.71
N ALA A 20 52.44 -20.72 27.87
CA ALA A 20 51.08 -20.32 27.51
C ALA A 20 50.98 -20.42 25.98
N GLN A 21 50.83 -21.65 25.46
CA GLN A 21 50.44 -21.85 24.08
C GLN A 21 49.11 -21.13 23.92
N GLY A 22 49.12 -19.98 23.25
CA GLY A 22 47.88 -19.33 22.84
C GLY A 22 47.11 -20.39 22.05
N ALA A 23 45.96 -20.79 22.57
CA ALA A 23 45.11 -21.75 21.88
C ALA A 23 44.84 -21.18 20.49
N CYS A 24 45.41 -21.82 19.46
CA CYS A 24 45.17 -21.43 18.08
C CYS A 24 43.69 -21.58 17.81
N ALA A 25 43.08 -20.59 17.15
CA ALA A 25 41.72 -20.70 16.65
C ALA A 25 41.56 -22.00 15.85
N ALA A 26 40.68 -22.89 16.31
CA ALA A 26 40.38 -24.15 15.65
C ALA A 26 38.91 -24.19 15.19
N THR A 27 38.62 -25.08 14.23
CA THR A 27 37.24 -25.47 13.94
C THR A 27 36.92 -26.73 14.74
N CYS A 28 36.04 -26.58 15.73
CA CYS A 28 35.57 -27.66 16.59
C CYS A 28 34.19 -28.15 16.11
N THR A 29 34.19 -29.27 15.40
CA THR A 29 32.95 -29.93 14.94
C THR A 29 32.55 -31.03 15.92
N SER A 30 31.26 -31.12 16.26
CA SER A 30 30.75 -32.23 17.07
C SER A 30 30.86 -33.55 16.30
N ILE A 31 31.40 -34.59 16.95
CA ILE A 31 31.53 -35.94 16.36
C ILE A 31 30.58 -36.97 16.98
N SER A 32 29.86 -36.59 18.04
CA SER A 32 28.80 -37.38 18.67
C SER A 32 27.90 -36.50 19.55
N SER A 33 26.70 -36.98 19.89
CA SER A 33 25.82 -36.32 20.87
C SER A 33 26.41 -36.42 22.28
N ALA A 34 26.64 -35.28 22.93
CA ALA A 34 27.27 -35.23 24.24
C ALA A 34 27.06 -33.89 24.95
N ARG A 35 27.74 -33.70 26.08
CA ARG A 35 27.80 -32.41 26.76
C ARG A 35 28.84 -31.53 26.09
N TRP A 36 28.60 -30.22 26.06
CA TRP A 36 29.53 -29.25 25.50
C TRP A 36 30.94 -29.33 26.10
N ASP A 37 31.03 -29.61 27.40
CA ASP A 37 32.29 -29.69 28.16
C ASP A 37 33.06 -31.02 28.00
N SER A 38 32.61 -31.94 27.13
CA SER A 38 33.28 -33.20 26.85
C SER A 38 34.32 -33.05 25.74
N ASN A 39 35.60 -32.98 26.07
CA ASN A 39 36.68 -32.77 25.08
C ASN A 39 36.72 -33.82 23.96
N ASN A 40 36.40 -35.08 24.28
CA ASN A 40 36.44 -36.21 23.37
C ASN A 40 35.31 -36.24 22.34
N THR A 41 34.40 -35.27 22.38
CA THR A 41 33.27 -35.17 21.43
C THR A 41 33.44 -34.06 20.41
N TRP A 42 34.61 -33.41 20.40
CA TRP A 42 34.97 -32.35 19.47
C TRP A 42 36.16 -32.77 18.59
N SER A 43 36.07 -32.48 17.29
CA SER A 43 37.13 -32.81 16.32
C SER A 43 38.48 -32.14 16.61
N CYS A 44 38.47 -31.02 17.34
CA CYS A 44 39.67 -30.28 17.73
C CYS A 44 40.40 -30.88 18.95
N GLY A 45 39.83 -31.91 19.60
CA GLY A 45 40.46 -32.61 20.73
C GLY A 45 40.43 -31.86 22.07
N HIS A 46 39.76 -30.70 22.13
CA HIS A 46 39.52 -29.93 23.34
C HIS A 46 38.09 -29.36 23.36
N VAL A 47 37.68 -28.82 24.50
CA VAL A 47 36.42 -28.07 24.61
C VAL A 47 36.55 -26.76 23.83
N PRO A 48 35.54 -26.35 23.03
CA PRO A 48 35.58 -25.08 22.32
C PRO A 48 35.86 -23.91 23.25
N ALA A 49 36.88 -23.13 22.89
CA ALA A 49 37.36 -21.93 23.54
C ALA A 49 37.08 -20.69 22.69
N SER A 50 37.53 -19.52 23.15
CA SER A 50 36.99 -18.26 22.62
C SER A 50 37.40 -17.88 21.21
N ALA A 51 38.48 -18.47 20.70
CA ALA A 51 38.96 -18.25 19.35
C ALA A 51 38.35 -19.26 18.35
N ASP A 52 37.61 -20.27 18.83
CA ASP A 52 37.20 -21.39 17.99
C ASP A 52 35.92 -21.11 17.23
N THR A 53 35.84 -21.68 16.03
CA THR A 53 34.58 -21.81 15.28
C THR A 53 33.95 -23.15 15.60
N VAL A 54 32.69 -23.14 16.02
CA VAL A 54 31.98 -24.36 16.41
C VAL A 54 31.00 -24.77 15.32
N VAL A 55 30.99 -26.07 15.00
CA VAL A 55 29.99 -26.68 14.11
C VAL A 55 29.27 -27.80 14.85
N ILE A 56 27.96 -27.68 14.99
CA ILE A 56 27.10 -28.77 15.47
C ILE A 56 26.64 -29.56 14.24
N ALA A 57 27.30 -30.69 14.00
CA ALA A 57 27.02 -31.51 12.82
C ALA A 57 25.62 -32.17 12.89
N SER A 58 25.09 -32.50 11.71
CA SER A 58 23.78 -33.13 11.54
C SER A 58 23.64 -34.42 12.35
N GLY A 59 22.50 -34.60 13.01
CA GLY A 59 22.18 -35.81 13.77
C GLY A 59 22.74 -35.83 15.20
N PHE A 60 23.48 -34.80 15.62
CA PHE A 60 24.00 -34.69 16.97
C PHE A 60 23.27 -33.67 17.83
N THR A 61 23.09 -34.01 19.10
CA THR A 61 22.58 -33.13 20.14
C THR A 61 23.71 -32.79 21.11
N VAL A 62 24.04 -31.51 21.24
CA VAL A 62 25.02 -31.02 22.21
C VAL A 62 24.30 -30.28 23.34
N SER A 63 24.39 -30.81 24.56
CA SER A 63 23.75 -30.20 25.73
C SER A 63 24.67 -29.21 26.44
N LEU A 64 24.16 -28.02 26.75
CA LEU A 64 24.81 -27.05 27.61
C LEU A 64 24.52 -27.38 29.08
N ARG A 65 25.53 -27.35 29.95
CA ARG A 65 25.37 -27.55 31.42
C ARG A 65 25.88 -26.39 32.27
N GLY A 66 26.33 -25.34 31.61
CA GLY A 66 26.77 -24.09 32.21
C GLY A 66 26.73 -23.00 31.14
N THR A 67 27.01 -21.77 31.55
CA THR A 67 27.17 -20.66 30.60
C THR A 67 28.57 -20.71 30.00
N TYR A 68 28.67 -20.74 28.67
CA TYR A 68 29.95 -20.88 27.97
C TYR A 68 30.45 -19.54 27.44
N SER A 69 31.78 -19.38 27.55
CA SER A 69 32.55 -18.20 27.12
C SER A 69 32.33 -17.89 25.63
N PRO A 70 32.53 -16.65 25.17
CA PRO A 70 32.31 -16.27 23.77
C PRO A 70 33.15 -17.13 22.84
N ILE A 71 32.53 -17.96 21.99
CA ILE A 71 33.21 -18.61 20.87
C ILE A 71 33.27 -17.67 19.67
N ALA A 72 34.18 -17.92 18.72
CA ALA A 72 34.36 -17.03 17.57
C ALA A 72 33.11 -17.04 16.68
N ALA A 73 32.69 -18.21 16.20
CA ALA A 73 31.53 -18.37 15.31
C ALA A 73 30.79 -19.67 15.59
N LEU A 74 29.52 -19.73 15.20
CA LEU A 74 28.66 -20.90 15.39
C LEU A 74 27.95 -21.29 14.10
N THR A 75 28.01 -22.57 13.74
CA THR A 75 27.14 -23.19 12.75
C THR A 75 26.41 -24.36 13.39
N ILE A 76 25.08 -24.40 13.27
CA ILE A 76 24.26 -25.57 13.59
C ILE A 76 23.74 -26.11 12.27
N ASP A 77 24.27 -27.24 11.82
CA ASP A 77 23.85 -27.87 10.57
C ASP A 77 22.41 -28.37 10.67
N ALA A 78 21.77 -28.57 9.52
CA ALA A 78 20.42 -29.14 9.48
C ALA A 78 20.37 -30.48 10.22
N GLY A 79 19.46 -30.62 11.19
CA GLY A 79 19.36 -31.79 12.06
C GLY A 79 20.34 -31.81 13.25
N GLY A 80 21.25 -30.84 13.36
CA GLY A 80 22.02 -30.60 14.58
C GLY A 80 21.18 -29.86 15.62
N ILE A 81 21.39 -30.15 16.91
CA ILE A 81 20.63 -29.56 18.03
C ILE A 81 21.59 -29.08 19.11
N ILE A 82 21.39 -27.85 19.58
CA ILE A 82 21.91 -27.42 20.89
C ILE A 82 20.78 -27.49 21.90
N ASP A 83 20.91 -28.37 22.88
CA ASP A 83 20.02 -28.48 24.05
C ASP A 83 20.54 -27.54 25.15
N ASP A 84 19.97 -26.36 25.23
CA ASP A 84 20.45 -25.25 26.06
C ASP A 84 20.26 -25.49 27.57
N ARG A 85 19.21 -26.22 27.97
CA ARG A 85 18.85 -26.49 29.38
C ARG A 85 18.83 -25.24 30.26
N GLY A 86 18.46 -24.09 29.72
CA GLY A 86 18.43 -22.82 30.45
C GLY A 86 19.79 -22.14 30.58
N ASN A 87 20.80 -22.59 29.85
CA ASN A 87 22.14 -22.01 29.86
C ASN A 87 22.42 -21.14 28.64
N ASN A 88 23.39 -20.25 28.79
CA ASN A 88 23.73 -19.30 27.74
C ASN A 88 24.97 -19.75 26.94
N LEU A 89 24.94 -19.50 25.63
CA LEU A 89 26.09 -19.61 24.74
C LEU A 89 26.37 -18.24 24.11
N THR A 90 27.59 -17.72 24.30
CA THR A 90 27.98 -16.44 23.72
C THR A 90 28.78 -16.65 22.43
N VAL A 91 28.52 -15.85 21.40
CA VAL A 91 29.21 -15.87 20.10
C VAL A 91 29.64 -14.46 19.73
N SER A 92 30.89 -14.29 19.33
CA SER A 92 31.46 -12.97 18.99
C SER A 92 31.39 -12.58 17.51
N SER A 93 31.11 -13.53 16.62
CA SER A 93 31.05 -13.33 15.16
C SER A 93 29.76 -13.93 14.58
N ASN A 94 29.82 -14.46 13.35
CA ASN A 94 28.68 -14.98 12.61
C ASN A 94 28.05 -16.21 13.26
N ILE A 95 26.72 -16.29 13.12
CA ILE A 95 25.88 -17.39 13.60
C ILE A 95 25.09 -17.92 12.40
N VAL A 96 25.16 -19.23 12.16
CA VAL A 96 24.34 -19.92 11.16
C VAL A 96 23.52 -20.99 11.86
N VAL A 97 22.19 -20.88 11.81
CA VAL A 97 21.26 -21.85 12.41
C VAL A 97 20.45 -22.49 11.30
N ASN A 98 20.87 -23.68 10.85
CA ASN A 98 20.11 -24.53 9.94
C ASN A 98 19.40 -25.67 10.67
N GLY A 99 19.89 -26.06 11.85
CA GLY A 99 19.27 -26.99 12.77
C GLY A 99 18.42 -26.30 13.83
N GLN A 100 18.62 -26.68 15.10
CA GLN A 100 17.85 -26.17 16.23
C GLN A 100 18.74 -25.64 17.35
N PHE A 101 18.40 -24.46 17.87
CA PHE A 101 18.91 -23.97 19.15
C PHE A 101 17.77 -23.99 20.18
N GLY A 102 18.02 -24.62 21.32
CA GLY A 102 17.06 -24.76 22.39
C GLY A 102 16.23 -26.05 22.31
N VAL A 103 15.54 -26.34 23.40
CA VAL A 103 14.50 -27.38 23.50
C VAL A 103 13.33 -26.85 24.33
N ALA A 104 12.16 -27.45 24.21
CA ALA A 104 11.01 -27.09 25.03
C ALA A 104 11.35 -27.15 26.54
N GLY A 105 11.13 -26.04 27.27
CA GLY A 105 11.46 -25.89 28.69
C GLY A 105 12.92 -25.52 28.97
N GLY A 106 13.73 -25.23 27.93
CA GLY A 106 15.12 -24.82 28.05
C GLY A 106 15.24 -23.43 28.68
N GLY A 107 14.83 -22.38 27.95
CA GLY A 107 14.80 -20.99 28.44
C GLY A 107 16.15 -20.26 28.42
N GLY A 108 17.19 -20.85 27.82
CA GLY A 108 18.53 -20.28 27.70
C GLY A 108 18.67 -19.30 26.54
N SER A 109 19.84 -18.64 26.48
CA SER A 109 20.11 -17.60 25.49
C SER A 109 21.28 -17.95 24.55
N LEU A 110 21.09 -17.71 23.25
CA LEU A 110 22.18 -17.54 22.28
C LEU A 110 22.51 -16.04 22.20
N ILE A 111 23.70 -15.65 22.64
CA ILE A 111 24.09 -14.26 22.79
C ILE A 111 25.06 -13.85 21.67
N SER A 112 24.69 -12.87 20.85
CA SER A 112 25.54 -12.23 19.85
C SER A 112 26.14 -10.92 20.39
N THR A 113 27.47 -10.86 20.51
CA THR A 113 28.18 -9.73 21.15
C THR A 113 28.91 -8.79 20.18
N GLY A 114 29.09 -9.19 18.92
CA GLY A 114 29.82 -8.44 17.90
C GLY A 114 28.92 -7.81 16.83
N ASN A 115 29.55 -7.41 15.71
CA ASN A 115 28.85 -7.14 14.47
C ASN A 115 28.61 -8.48 13.76
N SER A 116 27.46 -9.11 14.00
CA SER A 116 27.19 -10.49 13.55
C SER A 116 26.24 -10.54 12.36
N THR A 117 26.54 -11.42 11.40
CA THR A 117 25.50 -11.93 10.50
C THR A 117 24.86 -13.16 11.15
N ILE A 118 23.54 -13.17 11.25
CA ILE A 118 22.76 -14.29 11.81
C ILE A 118 21.90 -14.85 10.69
N SER A 119 22.20 -16.06 10.23
CA SER A 119 21.57 -16.62 9.04
C SER A 119 21.10 -18.07 9.24
N GLY A 120 20.46 -18.61 8.20
CA GLY A 120 20.04 -20.02 8.13
C GLY A 120 18.52 -20.18 8.04
N THR A 121 18.08 -21.44 8.15
CA THR A 121 16.67 -21.84 8.00
C THR A 121 16.10 -22.60 9.21
N GLY A 122 16.81 -22.55 10.34
CA GLY A 122 16.55 -23.36 11.51
C GLY A 122 15.59 -22.75 12.52
N THR A 123 15.53 -23.37 13.71
CA THR A 123 14.55 -23.07 14.75
C THR A 123 15.19 -22.68 16.07
N PHE A 124 14.59 -21.71 16.76
CA PHE A 124 14.80 -21.41 18.17
C PHE A 124 13.57 -21.93 18.95
N GLU A 125 13.74 -22.97 19.75
CA GLU A 125 12.67 -23.57 20.55
C GLU A 125 12.83 -23.16 22.01
N ASP A 126 11.85 -22.41 22.54
CA ASP A 126 11.84 -21.92 23.94
C ASP A 126 13.17 -21.30 24.38
N SER A 127 13.81 -20.53 23.49
CA SER A 127 15.14 -19.94 23.71
C SER A 127 15.20 -18.51 23.21
N VAL A 128 16.10 -17.73 23.79
CA VAL A 128 16.27 -16.30 23.46
C VAL A 128 17.47 -16.10 22.54
N LEU A 129 17.28 -15.41 21.42
CA LEU A 129 18.38 -14.83 20.65
C LEU A 129 18.65 -13.42 21.17
N GLU A 130 19.72 -13.22 21.93
CA GLU A 130 20.10 -11.91 22.46
C GLU A 130 21.08 -11.19 21.54
N ILE A 131 20.77 -9.93 21.21
CA ILE A 131 21.61 -9.06 20.40
C ILE A 131 22.20 -7.97 21.29
N TRP A 132 23.49 -8.07 21.61
CA TRP A 132 24.20 -7.07 22.41
C TRP A 132 24.96 -6.05 21.54
N GLY A 133 25.34 -6.45 20.32
CA GLY A 133 26.01 -5.59 19.33
C GLY A 133 25.10 -5.17 18.18
N ASN A 134 25.65 -5.08 16.97
CA ASN A 134 24.86 -4.90 15.76
C ASN A 134 24.69 -6.24 15.05
N ALA A 135 23.51 -6.52 14.54
CA ALA A 135 23.27 -7.75 13.80
C ALA A 135 22.42 -7.54 12.56
N THR A 136 22.64 -8.41 11.57
CA THR A 136 21.82 -8.48 10.36
C THR A 136 21.36 -9.91 10.13
N ILE A 137 20.07 -10.08 9.86
CA ILE A 137 19.46 -11.31 9.35
C ILE A 137 19.22 -11.12 7.85
N PRO A 138 20.04 -11.71 6.96
CA PRO A 138 20.00 -11.39 5.54
C PRO A 138 18.76 -11.96 4.85
N ALA A 139 18.42 -11.42 3.67
CA ALA A 139 17.23 -11.77 2.90
C ALA A 139 17.08 -13.27 2.58
N SER A 140 18.18 -14.01 2.51
CA SER A 140 18.20 -15.46 2.28
C SER A 140 17.82 -16.31 3.50
N SER A 141 17.66 -15.70 4.68
CA SER A 141 17.44 -16.42 5.93
C SER A 141 15.96 -16.52 6.30
N THR A 142 15.57 -17.65 6.89
CA THR A 142 14.22 -17.90 7.41
C THR A 142 14.32 -18.57 8.78
N LEU A 143 14.27 -17.78 9.85
CA LEU A 143 14.41 -18.31 11.21
C LEU A 143 13.04 -18.48 11.86
N ALA A 144 12.81 -19.64 12.46
CA ALA A 144 11.58 -19.95 13.19
C ALA A 144 11.80 -19.82 14.70
N PHE A 145 10.83 -19.25 15.41
CA PHE A 145 10.82 -19.17 16.87
C PHE A 145 9.54 -19.82 17.39
N THR A 146 9.67 -20.84 18.22
CA THR A 146 8.54 -21.62 18.75
C THR A 146 8.54 -21.65 20.28
N LEU A 147 7.38 -21.95 20.88
CA LEU A 147 7.23 -22.24 22.31
C LEU A 147 7.85 -21.18 23.26
N GLY A 148 7.68 -19.88 22.98
CA GLY A 148 8.24 -18.82 23.82
C GLY A 148 9.61 -18.31 23.36
N GLY A 149 10.20 -18.95 22.35
CA GLY A 149 11.41 -18.45 21.69
C GLY A 149 11.21 -17.02 21.18
N GLN A 150 12.24 -16.18 21.32
CA GLN A 150 12.14 -14.75 21.02
C GLN A 150 13.50 -14.14 20.65
N ILE A 151 13.48 -12.95 20.06
CA ILE A 151 14.66 -12.11 19.88
C ILE A 151 14.63 -11.00 20.94
N ASP A 152 15.74 -10.77 21.65
CA ASP A 152 15.89 -9.68 22.62
C ASP A 152 17.06 -8.75 22.25
N ILE A 153 16.74 -7.50 21.92
CA ILE A 153 17.69 -6.53 21.34
C ILE A 153 18.09 -5.50 22.40
N GLY A 154 19.38 -5.44 22.69
CA GLY A 154 19.98 -4.56 23.68
C GLY A 154 19.57 -4.82 25.13
N PRO A 155 19.44 -6.07 25.61
CA PRO A 155 19.06 -6.32 27.01
C PRO A 155 20.07 -5.80 28.04
N ASN A 156 21.31 -5.53 27.61
CA ASN A 156 22.40 -5.04 28.46
C ASN A 156 22.78 -3.59 28.14
N ALA A 157 23.26 -2.88 29.17
CA ALA A 157 23.70 -1.50 29.06
C ALA A 157 25.19 -1.38 28.69
N PRO A 158 25.60 -0.37 27.89
CA PRO A 158 24.76 0.65 27.28
C PRO A 158 23.98 0.11 26.07
N PRO A 159 22.66 0.34 26.00
CA PRO A 159 21.81 -0.28 25.01
C PRO A 159 21.81 0.54 23.72
N ASN A 160 22.78 0.26 22.84
CA ASN A 160 22.82 0.82 21.48
C ASN A 160 22.83 -0.28 20.41
N ALA A 161 22.35 -1.49 20.77
CA ALA A 161 22.28 -2.60 19.84
C ALA A 161 21.30 -2.29 18.69
N THR A 162 21.67 -2.66 17.48
CA THR A 162 20.81 -2.55 16.31
C THR A 162 20.59 -3.91 15.67
N LEU A 163 19.36 -4.19 15.24
CA LEU A 163 19.05 -5.37 14.44
C LEU A 163 18.40 -4.95 13.12
N VAL A 164 18.95 -5.44 12.01
CA VAL A 164 18.35 -5.34 10.69
C VAL A 164 17.84 -6.73 10.27
N ILE A 165 16.57 -6.80 9.89
CA ILE A 165 15.94 -8.03 9.39
C ILE A 165 15.56 -7.83 7.93
N ASP A 166 16.39 -8.36 7.02
CA ASP A 166 16.09 -8.44 5.59
C ASP A 166 15.40 -9.77 5.23
N GLY A 167 15.62 -10.81 6.04
CA GLY A 167 15.05 -12.15 5.87
C GLY A 167 13.63 -12.32 6.44
N THR A 168 13.28 -13.56 6.75
CA THR A 168 11.98 -13.93 7.33
C THR A 168 12.11 -14.42 8.76
N ILE A 169 11.26 -13.92 9.65
CA ILE A 169 11.05 -14.44 11.01
C ILE A 169 9.66 -15.05 11.10
N SER A 170 9.59 -16.32 11.51
CA SER A 170 8.33 -17.04 11.70
C SER A 170 8.07 -17.31 13.18
N GLY A 171 6.86 -16.99 13.64
CA GLY A 171 6.33 -17.30 14.97
C GLY A 171 5.20 -18.34 14.94
N ALA A 172 5.16 -19.22 13.93
CA ALA A 172 4.06 -20.16 13.73
C ALA A 172 3.81 -21.12 14.91
N GLY A 173 4.85 -21.43 15.70
CA GLY A 173 4.74 -22.26 16.91
C GLY A 173 4.59 -21.47 18.22
N GLN A 174 4.26 -20.18 18.15
CA GLN A 174 4.07 -19.34 19.33
C GLN A 174 2.64 -19.42 19.88
N GLN A 175 2.50 -19.15 21.17
CA GLN A 175 1.21 -19.07 21.85
C GLN A 175 0.78 -17.61 21.98
N ASN A 176 -0.54 -17.40 22.07
CA ASN A 176 -1.14 -16.09 22.28
C ASN A 176 -0.51 -15.37 23.48
N GLY A 177 -0.04 -14.15 23.27
CA GLY A 177 0.52 -13.29 24.32
C GLY A 177 2.04 -13.36 24.45
N ASN A 178 2.70 -14.31 23.77
CA ASN A 178 4.15 -14.38 23.69
C ASN A 178 4.73 -13.11 23.03
N ASN A 179 6.02 -12.86 23.24
CA ASN A 179 6.73 -11.81 22.51
C ASN A 179 7.61 -12.49 21.47
N ILE A 180 7.55 -12.04 20.22
CA ILE A 180 8.48 -12.52 19.17
C ILE A 180 9.77 -11.71 19.19
N ILE A 181 9.66 -10.40 19.45
CA ILE A 181 10.81 -9.48 19.52
C ILE A 181 10.62 -8.51 20.69
N LYS A 182 11.70 -8.28 21.44
CA LYS A 182 11.82 -7.23 22.46
C LYS A 182 12.91 -6.25 22.04
N VAL A 183 12.62 -4.95 22.08
CA VAL A 183 13.58 -3.87 21.80
C VAL A 183 13.73 -3.04 23.06
N HIS A 184 14.93 -3.02 23.63
CA HIS A 184 15.21 -2.25 24.85
C HIS A 184 15.54 -0.78 24.54
N SER A 185 15.40 0.08 25.55
CA SER A 185 15.62 1.53 25.45
C SER A 185 16.97 1.83 24.79
N GLY A 186 17.06 2.73 23.82
CA GLY A 186 18.30 3.09 23.13
C GLY A 186 18.66 2.18 21.95
N SER A 187 18.07 0.99 21.86
CA SER A 187 18.23 0.09 20.72
C SER A 187 17.25 0.37 19.59
N ALA A 188 17.58 -0.15 18.40
CA ALA A 188 16.78 0.01 17.20
C ALA A 188 16.55 -1.32 16.46
N LEU A 189 15.39 -1.43 15.84
CA LEU A 189 15.02 -2.52 14.94
C LEU A 189 14.60 -1.97 13.59
N THR A 190 15.19 -2.47 12.51
CA THR A 190 14.78 -2.20 11.12
C THR A 190 14.30 -3.48 10.47
N LEU A 191 13.05 -3.50 10.01
CA LEU A 191 12.41 -4.63 9.32
C LEU A 191 12.29 -4.33 7.83
N ASN A 192 13.20 -4.83 7.00
CA ASN A 192 13.10 -4.74 5.54
C ASN A 192 12.40 -5.97 4.94
N GLY A 193 12.53 -7.12 5.59
CA GLY A 193 11.93 -8.39 5.21
C GLY A 193 10.55 -8.63 5.84
N GLN A 194 10.34 -9.84 6.34
CA GLN A 194 9.04 -10.27 6.87
C GLN A 194 9.13 -10.76 8.33
N VAL A 195 8.15 -10.35 9.15
CA VAL A 195 7.85 -10.98 10.43
C VAL A 195 6.43 -11.54 10.38
N ASN A 196 6.28 -12.85 10.52
CA ASN A 196 4.99 -13.54 10.55
C ASN A 196 4.79 -14.27 11.88
N ALA A 197 4.20 -13.58 12.85
CA ALA A 197 3.97 -14.08 14.20
C ALA A 197 2.60 -13.65 14.73
N PRO A 198 1.48 -14.14 14.14
CA PRO A 198 0.11 -13.67 14.43
C PRO A 198 -0.33 -13.89 15.89
N GLN A 199 0.34 -14.78 16.63
CA GLN A 199 0.07 -15.07 18.04
C GLN A 199 0.98 -14.26 19.00
N SER A 200 1.98 -13.56 18.47
CA SER A 200 3.00 -12.89 19.29
C SER A 200 3.02 -11.38 19.12
N SER A 201 3.62 -10.72 20.11
CA SER A 201 3.76 -9.27 20.15
C SER A 201 5.20 -8.83 19.88
N ILE A 202 5.38 -7.61 19.36
CA ILE A 202 6.66 -6.89 19.45
C ILE A 202 6.58 -5.92 20.63
N LYS A 203 7.56 -5.97 21.54
CA LYS A 203 7.63 -5.10 22.73
C LYS A 203 8.73 -4.05 22.59
N ILE A 204 8.37 -2.77 22.68
CA ILE A 204 9.27 -1.63 22.56
C ILE A 204 9.39 -0.97 23.94
N LYS A 205 10.61 -0.80 24.45
CA LYS A 205 10.84 -0.21 25.78
C LYS A 205 11.52 1.16 25.68
N GLY A 206 11.13 2.08 26.55
CA GLY A 206 11.82 3.38 26.66
C GLY A 206 11.79 4.15 25.34
N ASN A 207 12.93 4.73 24.97
CA ASN A 207 13.14 5.47 23.72
C ASN A 207 13.58 4.59 22.53
N ALA A 208 13.33 3.28 22.58
CA ALA A 208 13.63 2.37 21.48
C ALA A 208 12.79 2.69 20.23
N THR A 209 13.34 2.40 19.06
CA THR A 209 12.69 2.66 17.77
C THR A 209 12.54 1.38 16.95
N VAL A 210 11.40 1.25 16.29
CA VAL A 210 11.14 0.20 15.30
C VAL A 210 10.74 0.85 13.99
N THR A 211 11.45 0.52 12.91
CA THR A 211 11.12 0.95 11.54
C THR A 211 10.74 -0.27 10.71
N ASN A 212 9.49 -0.31 10.24
CA ASN A 212 9.00 -1.33 9.32
C ASN A 212 9.01 -0.80 7.88
N ASN A 213 9.92 -1.33 7.06
CA ASN A 213 10.00 -1.14 5.62
C ASN A 213 9.43 -2.33 4.82
N GLY A 214 9.14 -3.45 5.49
CA GLY A 214 8.65 -4.68 4.89
C GLY A 214 7.23 -5.05 5.34
N SER A 215 7.05 -6.29 5.78
CA SER A 215 5.74 -6.84 6.19
C SER A 215 5.78 -7.41 7.60
N ALA A 216 4.83 -7.01 8.45
CA ALA A 216 4.69 -7.51 9.80
C ALA A 216 3.25 -8.01 10.05
N ILE A 217 3.11 -9.27 10.44
CA ILE A 217 1.85 -9.87 10.92
C ILE A 217 2.06 -10.25 12.38
N LEU A 218 1.34 -9.59 13.28
CA LEU A 218 1.54 -9.69 14.73
C LEU A 218 0.21 -9.83 15.45
N GLN A 219 0.23 -10.36 16.67
CA GLN A 219 -0.90 -10.24 17.57
C GLN A 219 -1.08 -8.78 18.02
N SER A 220 0.01 -8.13 18.45
CA SER A 220 -0.01 -6.73 18.90
C SER A 220 1.37 -6.07 18.83
N VAL A 221 1.41 -4.75 18.94
CA VAL A 221 2.63 -3.98 19.22
C VAL A 221 2.47 -3.34 20.60
N LYS A 222 3.41 -3.58 21.51
CA LYS A 222 3.35 -3.13 22.91
C LYS A 222 4.48 -2.14 23.19
N GLY A 223 4.19 -0.85 23.24
CA GLY A 223 5.13 0.14 23.77
C GLY A 223 5.04 0.22 25.30
N LYS A 224 6.18 0.44 25.98
CA LYS A 224 6.24 0.54 27.44
C LYS A 224 5.77 1.91 27.93
N ASN A 225 5.99 2.95 27.14
CA ASN A 225 5.67 4.34 27.47
C ASN A 225 5.52 5.18 26.19
N ALA A 226 5.12 6.45 26.34
CA ALA A 226 4.91 7.37 25.24
C ALA A 226 6.15 7.59 24.34
N SER A 227 7.36 7.29 24.83
CA SER A 227 8.62 7.45 24.07
C SER A 227 8.91 6.27 23.13
N SER A 228 8.14 5.19 23.20
CA SER A 228 8.29 4.04 22.30
C SER A 228 7.77 4.40 20.90
N VAL A 229 8.58 4.18 19.86
CA VAL A 229 8.21 4.59 18.48
C VAL A 229 8.12 3.38 17.56
N TRP A 230 6.99 3.26 16.85
CA TRP A 230 6.83 2.40 15.68
C TRP A 230 6.63 3.27 14.45
N THR A 231 7.47 3.11 13.42
CA THR A 231 7.31 3.76 12.12
C THR A 231 6.98 2.72 11.07
N ASN A 232 5.81 2.86 10.44
CA ASN A 232 5.41 2.06 9.28
C ASN A 232 5.75 2.85 8.01
N ALA A 233 6.86 2.54 7.36
CA ALA A 233 7.42 3.30 6.24
C ALA A 233 6.61 3.15 4.95
N ALA A 234 7.02 3.84 3.89
CA ALA A 234 6.32 3.80 2.61
C ALA A 234 6.24 2.37 2.04
N ASN A 235 5.09 2.00 1.46
CA ASN A 235 4.81 0.68 0.88
C ASN A 235 4.96 -0.53 1.84
N SER A 236 5.08 -0.29 3.14
CA SER A 236 5.15 -1.35 4.16
C SER A 236 3.76 -1.79 4.61
N SER A 237 3.65 -2.99 5.21
CA SER A 237 2.40 -3.50 5.77
C SER A 237 2.55 -3.92 7.24
N LEU A 238 1.52 -3.58 8.03
CA LEU A 238 1.38 -4.01 9.42
C LEU A 238 -0.02 -4.60 9.61
N THR A 239 -0.11 -5.87 9.98
CA THR A 239 -1.37 -6.54 10.34
C THR A 239 -1.36 -6.92 11.82
N LEU A 240 -2.39 -6.52 12.55
CA LEU A 240 -2.53 -6.75 13.98
C LEU A 240 -3.73 -7.66 14.29
N GLY A 241 -3.54 -8.60 15.21
CA GLY A 241 -4.61 -9.44 15.77
C GLY A 241 -5.38 -8.77 16.91
N THR A 242 -4.85 -7.71 17.51
CA THR A 242 -5.46 -6.88 18.56
C THR A 242 -4.91 -5.46 18.49
N ALA A 243 -5.69 -4.48 18.95
CA ALA A 243 -5.32 -3.08 19.01
C ALA A 243 -4.94 -2.70 20.45
N GLY A 244 -3.91 -1.87 20.57
CA GLY A 244 -3.42 -1.37 21.85
C GLY A 244 -1.93 -1.12 21.79
N PHE A 245 -1.53 0.15 21.78
CA PHE A 245 -0.13 0.57 21.77
C PHE A 245 0.03 1.83 22.62
N GLN A 246 0.95 1.78 23.58
CA GLN A 246 1.35 2.96 24.35
C GLN A 246 2.67 3.47 23.76
N GLY A 247 2.61 4.52 22.94
CA GLY A 247 3.75 5.04 22.19
C GLY A 247 3.30 5.88 21.00
N THR A 248 4.24 6.21 20.11
CA THR A 248 3.97 6.91 18.84
C THR A 248 3.97 5.93 17.68
N LEU A 249 2.84 5.81 16.97
CA LEU A 249 2.71 5.05 15.73
C LEU A 249 2.76 6.04 14.55
N ASN A 250 3.79 6.00 13.72
CA ASN A 250 3.84 6.79 12.48
C ASN A 250 3.34 5.93 11.31
N ALA A 251 2.19 6.27 10.73
CA ALA A 251 1.53 5.44 9.70
C ALA A 251 1.02 6.23 8.48
N SER A 252 1.51 7.45 8.25
CA SER A 252 1.07 8.32 7.14
C SER A 252 1.92 8.22 5.87
N ALA A 253 2.94 7.36 5.84
CA ALA A 253 3.85 7.25 4.69
C ALA A 253 3.14 6.65 3.46
N ASN A 254 3.47 7.17 2.27
CA ASN A 254 2.81 6.82 1.01
C ASN A 254 2.78 5.31 0.75
N GLY A 255 1.63 4.78 0.36
CA GLY A 255 1.42 3.37 0.02
C GLY A 255 1.45 2.39 1.19
N ASN A 256 1.74 2.83 2.42
CA ASN A 256 1.74 1.92 3.56
C ASN A 256 0.33 1.43 3.90
N THR A 257 0.22 0.28 4.56
CA THR A 257 -1.08 -0.27 4.98
C THR A 257 -1.03 -0.78 6.41
N VAL A 258 -2.01 -0.37 7.22
CA VAL A 258 -2.22 -0.92 8.56
C VAL A 258 -3.57 -1.64 8.63
N THR A 259 -3.56 -2.89 9.08
CA THR A 259 -4.74 -3.75 9.17
C THR A 259 -5.00 -4.14 10.62
N TYR A 260 -6.24 -3.96 11.08
CA TYR A 260 -6.73 -4.43 12.37
C TYR A 260 -7.75 -5.56 12.20
N PRO A 261 -8.13 -6.28 13.27
CA PRO A 261 -9.28 -7.18 13.21
C PRO A 261 -10.56 -6.40 12.94
N ASN A 262 -11.53 -7.06 12.32
CA ASN A 262 -12.82 -6.45 12.04
C ASN A 262 -13.51 -5.98 13.34
N GLY A 263 -14.07 -4.77 13.33
CA GLY A 263 -14.80 -4.24 14.47
C GLY A 263 -13.93 -3.82 15.65
N MET A 264 -12.62 -3.63 15.45
CA MET A 264 -11.71 -3.14 16.49
C MET A 264 -11.33 -1.67 16.26
N ALA A 265 -11.27 -0.89 17.34
CA ALA A 265 -10.82 0.50 17.27
C ALA A 265 -9.32 0.56 16.89
N PRO A 266 -8.94 1.35 15.88
CA PRO A 266 -7.54 1.50 15.49
C PRO A 266 -6.75 2.24 16.57
N ILE A 267 -5.42 2.08 16.55
CA ILE A 267 -4.51 2.95 17.31
C ILE A 267 -4.59 4.35 16.71
N ILE A 268 -4.43 5.42 17.49
CA ILE A 268 -4.33 6.77 16.93
C ILE A 268 -2.85 7.01 16.57
N PRO A 269 -2.49 7.14 15.28
CA PRO A 269 -1.12 7.39 14.88
C PRO A 269 -0.72 8.84 15.16
N SER A 270 0.57 9.15 15.03
CA SER A 270 1.09 10.52 15.01
C SER A 270 0.31 11.36 14.00
N ASN A 271 -0.11 12.56 14.40
CA ASN A 271 -0.93 13.45 13.57
C ASN A 271 -2.30 12.87 13.17
N SER A 272 -2.80 11.85 13.87
CA SER A 272 -4.08 11.20 13.61
C SER A 272 -4.28 10.77 12.15
N THR A 273 -3.19 10.46 11.43
CA THR A 273 -3.22 10.17 10.00
C THR A 273 -2.69 8.77 9.65
N TYR A 274 -3.48 8.02 8.89
CA TYR A 274 -3.08 6.81 8.18
C TYR A 274 -2.94 7.07 6.69
N PHE A 275 -2.07 6.33 6.00
CA PHE A 275 -2.17 6.23 4.54
C PHE A 275 -3.31 5.27 4.15
N ASN A 276 -3.09 3.94 4.23
CA ASN A 276 -4.19 2.97 4.12
C ASN A 276 -4.53 2.36 5.49
N LEU A 277 -5.81 2.18 5.75
CA LEU A 277 -6.33 1.52 6.95
C LEU A 277 -7.37 0.45 6.57
N SER A 278 -7.25 -0.75 7.10
CA SER A 278 -8.19 -1.85 6.89
C SER A 278 -8.58 -2.50 8.22
N GLY A 279 -9.79 -3.06 8.31
CA GLY A 279 -10.27 -3.77 9.50
C GLY A 279 -11.34 -3.03 10.30
N PRO A 280 -11.08 -1.85 10.89
CA PRO A 280 -12.06 -1.15 11.72
C PRO A 280 -13.36 -0.85 10.98
N THR A 281 -14.45 -0.70 11.71
CA THR A 281 -15.69 -0.15 11.13
C THR A 281 -15.57 1.36 10.95
N CYS A 282 -16.40 1.95 10.08
CA CYS A 282 -16.35 3.39 9.86
C CYS A 282 -16.66 4.21 11.13
N ALA A 283 -17.63 3.78 11.94
CA ALA A 283 -17.97 4.45 13.20
C ALA A 283 -16.75 4.58 14.13
N GLN A 284 -15.88 3.57 14.16
CA GLN A 284 -14.65 3.58 14.97
C GLN A 284 -13.61 4.56 14.45
N VAL A 285 -13.48 4.70 13.13
CA VAL A 285 -12.59 5.67 12.52
C VAL A 285 -13.06 7.09 12.79
N GLN A 286 -14.36 7.36 12.64
CA GLN A 286 -14.96 8.69 12.88
C GLN A 286 -14.83 9.12 14.34
N SER A 287 -15.09 8.21 15.29
CA SER A 287 -14.96 8.52 16.72
C SER A 287 -13.52 8.88 17.13
N ALA A 288 -12.53 8.38 16.40
CA ALA A 288 -11.11 8.62 16.69
C ALA A 288 -10.54 9.87 15.98
N VAL A 289 -11.35 10.59 15.21
CA VAL A 289 -10.95 11.80 14.46
C VAL A 289 -9.74 11.52 13.56
N LEU A 290 -9.78 10.39 12.84
CA LEU A 290 -8.68 9.94 11.99
C LEU A 290 -8.81 10.50 10.56
N THR A 291 -7.67 10.86 9.98
CA THR A 291 -7.50 11.15 8.56
C THR A 291 -6.93 9.93 7.86
N ILE A 292 -7.51 9.52 6.74
CA ILE A 292 -7.00 8.42 5.90
C ILE A 292 -6.71 8.98 4.51
N LEU A 293 -5.46 8.90 4.07
CA LEU A 293 -5.02 9.51 2.80
C LEU A 293 -5.29 8.61 1.57
N GLY A 294 -5.29 7.29 1.77
CA GLY A 294 -5.50 6.26 0.76
C GLY A 294 -6.81 5.49 0.99
N THR A 295 -6.75 4.16 1.02
CA THR A 295 -7.92 3.29 1.22
C THR A 295 -8.29 3.17 2.70
N GLY A 296 -9.58 3.22 3.02
CA GLY A 296 -10.09 3.20 4.40
C GLY A 296 -11.47 2.56 4.53
N PRO A 297 -11.86 2.10 5.73
CA PRO A 297 -13.18 1.49 5.94
C PRO A 297 -14.33 2.51 5.92
N CYS A 298 -14.01 3.80 5.99
CA CYS A 298 -14.97 4.91 5.90
C CYS A 298 -15.19 5.44 4.48
N ALA A 299 -14.97 4.62 3.44
CA ALA A 299 -15.05 5.04 2.04
C ALA A 299 -16.43 5.58 1.56
N GLY A 300 -17.38 5.92 2.44
CA GLY A 300 -18.67 6.50 2.07
C GLY A 300 -19.37 7.42 3.07
N GLY A 301 -18.72 7.89 4.15
CA GLY A 301 -19.45 8.57 5.24
C GLY A 301 -19.23 10.07 5.43
N GLY A 302 -18.05 10.59 5.12
CA GLY A 302 -17.71 12.01 5.27
C GLY A 302 -17.25 12.56 3.94
N GLY A 303 -17.89 13.64 3.46
CA GLY A 303 -17.61 14.24 2.17
C GLY A 303 -16.11 14.45 1.93
N GLY A 304 -15.53 13.61 1.08
CA GLY A 304 -14.09 13.60 0.81
C GLY A 304 -13.72 12.42 -0.08
N THR A 305 -13.70 12.68 -1.39
CA THR A 305 -13.08 11.90 -2.47
C THR A 305 -13.54 10.45 -2.63
N GLY A 306 -14.69 10.30 -3.28
CA GLY A 306 -15.25 9.02 -3.68
C GLY A 306 -14.34 8.20 -4.59
N GLY A 307 -14.30 6.90 -4.33
CA GLY A 307 -14.04 5.92 -5.38
C GLY A 307 -15.05 6.14 -6.48
N CYS A 308 -14.58 6.58 -7.65
CA CYS A 308 -15.44 7.21 -8.63
C CYS A 308 -16.27 6.23 -9.46
N ILE A 309 -16.12 4.93 -9.25
CA ILE A 309 -16.94 3.94 -9.94
C ILE A 309 -17.89 3.30 -8.93
N PRO A 310 -19.22 3.47 -9.10
CA PRO A 310 -20.20 2.83 -8.25
C PRO A 310 -20.20 1.31 -8.54
N THR A 311 -19.28 0.58 -7.92
CA THR A 311 -19.28 -0.89 -7.91
C THR A 311 -20.24 -1.46 -6.87
N THR A 312 -20.84 -0.59 -6.06
CA THR A 312 -21.95 -0.91 -5.16
C THR A 312 -23.14 -0.02 -5.45
N ILE A 313 -24.33 -0.60 -5.44
CA ILE A 313 -25.60 0.12 -5.56
C ILE A 313 -26.44 -0.31 -4.37
N ASN A 314 -26.89 0.66 -3.56
CA ASN A 314 -27.61 0.39 -2.32
C ASN A 314 -26.86 -0.59 -1.39
N GLY A 315 -25.52 -0.51 -1.37
CA GLY A 315 -24.66 -1.38 -0.58
C GLY A 315 -24.44 -2.78 -1.14
N VAL A 316 -24.98 -3.10 -2.33
CA VAL A 316 -24.83 -4.41 -2.96
C VAL A 316 -23.81 -4.36 -4.11
N PRO A 317 -22.80 -5.24 -4.15
CA PRO A 317 -21.86 -5.33 -5.26
C PRO A 317 -22.59 -5.56 -6.59
N THR A 318 -22.29 -4.71 -7.56
CA THR A 318 -22.99 -4.64 -8.85
C THR A 318 -22.00 -4.71 -10.01
N PRO A 319 -21.72 -5.91 -10.56
CA PRO A 319 -20.77 -6.06 -11.66
C PRO A 319 -21.22 -5.46 -12.97
N VAL A 320 -22.53 -5.35 -13.22
CA VAL A 320 -23.05 -4.85 -14.50
C VAL A 320 -24.07 -3.75 -14.28
N MET A 321 -23.88 -2.65 -15.00
CA MET A 321 -24.78 -1.50 -15.00
C MET A 321 -24.85 -0.91 -16.41
N GLY A 322 -26.08 -0.70 -16.88
CA GLY A 322 -26.38 0.14 -18.03
C GLY A 322 -27.16 1.39 -17.64
N GLY A 323 -27.35 2.28 -18.61
CA GLY A 323 -28.27 3.41 -18.51
C GLY A 323 -29.69 2.96 -18.22
N ALA A 324 -30.53 3.86 -17.71
CA ALA A 324 -31.93 3.56 -17.39
C ALA A 324 -32.66 2.98 -18.62
N GLY A 325 -33.15 1.74 -18.51
CA GLY A 325 -33.81 1.01 -19.61
C GLY A 325 -32.87 0.54 -20.74
N GLN A 326 -31.55 0.63 -20.56
CA GLN A 326 -30.54 0.34 -21.59
C GLN A 326 -29.74 -0.95 -21.30
N LEU A 327 -30.13 -1.73 -20.28
CA LEU A 327 -29.56 -3.05 -20.03
C LEU A 327 -30.38 -4.12 -20.75
N GLN A 328 -29.73 -4.92 -21.59
CA GLN A 328 -30.31 -6.05 -22.30
C GLN A 328 -29.54 -7.31 -21.96
N ILE A 329 -30.22 -8.30 -21.36
CA ILE A 329 -29.61 -9.57 -20.98
C ILE A 329 -30.24 -10.68 -21.81
N GLY A 330 -29.43 -11.30 -22.66
CA GLY A 330 -29.79 -12.47 -23.45
C GLY A 330 -29.80 -13.75 -22.61
N ASN A 331 -30.53 -14.74 -23.11
CA ASN A 331 -30.67 -16.05 -22.48
C ASN A 331 -29.31 -16.71 -22.21
N GLY A 332 -29.20 -17.39 -21.07
CA GLY A 332 -27.99 -18.09 -20.65
C GLY A 332 -26.95 -17.23 -19.92
N SER A 333 -27.18 -15.92 -19.78
CA SER A 333 -26.28 -15.07 -19.01
C SER A 333 -26.39 -15.31 -17.51
N THR A 334 -25.25 -15.35 -16.82
CA THR A 334 -25.15 -15.66 -15.38
C THR A 334 -24.20 -14.71 -14.67
N VAL A 335 -24.37 -14.57 -13.36
CA VAL A 335 -23.42 -13.87 -12.48
C VAL A 335 -22.81 -14.86 -11.47
N ASN A 336 -21.53 -14.64 -11.14
CA ASN A 336 -20.66 -15.52 -10.37
C ASN A 336 -20.52 -16.94 -10.98
N GLY A 337 -20.32 -16.99 -12.30
CA GLY A 337 -20.19 -18.22 -13.09
C GLY A 337 -19.20 -19.25 -12.53
N GLY A 338 -19.57 -20.54 -12.59
CA GLY A 338 -18.89 -21.70 -11.97
C GLY A 338 -19.85 -22.56 -11.14
N ASN A 339 -19.34 -23.28 -10.12
CA ASN A 339 -20.16 -23.90 -9.06
C ASN A 339 -20.80 -22.80 -8.19
N GLY A 340 -21.83 -22.14 -8.70
CA GLY A 340 -22.43 -20.95 -8.05
C GLY A 340 -23.07 -19.95 -9.00
N ALA A 341 -23.11 -20.25 -10.31
CA ALA A 341 -23.71 -19.40 -11.31
C ALA A 341 -25.19 -19.10 -10.99
N VAL A 342 -25.53 -17.81 -10.92
CA VAL A 342 -26.92 -17.36 -10.73
C VAL A 342 -27.43 -16.81 -12.05
N ALA A 343 -28.55 -17.33 -12.53
CA ALA A 343 -29.21 -16.81 -13.72
C ALA A 343 -29.64 -15.35 -13.51
N ILE A 344 -29.38 -14.51 -14.50
CA ILE A 344 -29.79 -13.11 -14.45
C ILE A 344 -31.27 -13.01 -14.83
N THR A 345 -32.07 -12.31 -14.04
CA THR A 345 -33.52 -12.20 -14.25
C THR A 345 -34.03 -10.75 -14.12
N GLY A 346 -35.14 -10.45 -14.78
CA GLY A 346 -35.78 -9.13 -14.78
C GLY A 346 -35.30 -8.19 -15.91
N SER A 347 -35.80 -6.95 -15.89
CA SER A 347 -35.62 -5.96 -16.97
C SER A 347 -35.15 -4.59 -16.46
N ASN A 348 -34.55 -4.53 -15.27
CA ASN A 348 -33.98 -3.28 -14.76
C ASN A 348 -32.59 -3.01 -15.35
N ASN A 349 -31.96 -1.90 -14.98
CA ASN A 349 -30.71 -1.45 -15.60
C ASN A 349 -29.42 -1.91 -14.91
N THR A 350 -29.49 -2.71 -13.84
CA THR A 350 -28.30 -3.17 -13.13
C THR A 350 -28.41 -4.63 -12.69
N VAL A 351 -27.30 -5.36 -12.68
CA VAL A 351 -27.18 -6.76 -12.26
C VAL A 351 -26.30 -6.83 -11.01
N PRO A 352 -26.88 -6.92 -9.81
CA PRO A 352 -26.14 -7.25 -8.60
C PRO A 352 -25.59 -8.68 -8.63
N VAL A 353 -24.67 -9.00 -7.73
CA VAL A 353 -24.15 -10.37 -7.54
C VAL A 353 -25.22 -11.41 -7.19
N THR A 354 -26.44 -10.98 -6.87
CA THR A 354 -27.62 -11.84 -6.62
C THR A 354 -28.33 -12.29 -7.89
N GLY A 355 -28.01 -11.74 -9.06
CA GLY A 355 -28.62 -12.08 -10.36
C GLY A 355 -29.98 -11.43 -10.65
N ALA A 356 -30.76 -11.03 -9.64
CA ALA A 356 -32.01 -10.30 -9.86
C ALA A 356 -31.71 -8.83 -10.20
N THR A 357 -32.11 -8.37 -11.39
CA THR A 357 -31.84 -6.99 -11.82
C THR A 357 -32.57 -5.97 -10.95
N VAL A 358 -31.90 -4.85 -10.62
CA VAL A 358 -32.48 -3.75 -9.82
C VAL A 358 -32.41 -2.42 -10.56
N ALA A 359 -33.37 -1.55 -10.30
CA ALA A 359 -33.37 -0.20 -10.86
C ALA A 359 -32.39 0.69 -10.09
N ALA A 360 -31.55 1.44 -10.81
CA ALA A 360 -30.62 2.38 -10.21
C ALA A 360 -30.50 3.62 -11.09
N THR A 361 -30.28 4.79 -10.47
CA THR A 361 -29.97 6.05 -11.18
C THR A 361 -28.60 6.58 -10.75
N PRO A 362 -27.52 5.84 -11.02
CA PRO A 362 -26.17 6.23 -10.58
C PRO A 362 -25.67 7.40 -11.42
N VAL A 363 -25.07 8.38 -10.74
CA VAL A 363 -24.29 9.43 -11.42
C VAL A 363 -22.89 8.88 -11.66
N LEU A 364 -22.55 8.68 -12.93
CA LEU A 364 -21.22 8.21 -13.32
C LEU A 364 -20.29 9.40 -13.55
N PRO A 365 -19.16 9.50 -12.83
CA PRO A 365 -18.16 10.55 -13.07
C PRO A 365 -17.64 10.55 -14.50
N ALA A 366 -17.46 11.75 -15.06
CA ALA A 366 -16.87 11.92 -16.37
C ALA A 366 -15.43 11.38 -16.42
N LEU A 367 -14.98 11.03 -17.62
CA LEU A 367 -13.58 10.65 -17.86
C LEU A 367 -12.67 11.87 -17.71
N THR A 368 -11.41 11.63 -17.33
CA THR A 368 -10.33 12.61 -17.47
C THR A 368 -9.28 12.08 -18.45
N PRO A 369 -8.95 12.82 -19.52
CA PRO A 369 -9.57 14.09 -19.94
C PRO A 369 -11.07 13.93 -20.30
N ALA A 370 -11.83 15.03 -20.28
CA ALA A 370 -13.28 15.00 -20.57
C ALA A 370 -13.60 14.75 -22.06
N THR A 371 -12.63 15.02 -22.93
CA THR A 371 -12.71 14.78 -24.37
C THR A 371 -11.55 13.90 -24.82
N PHE A 372 -11.81 13.01 -25.77
CA PHE A 372 -10.76 12.15 -26.34
C PHE A 372 -9.66 13.05 -26.95
N PRO A 373 -8.38 12.89 -26.57
CA PRO A 373 -7.30 13.74 -27.07
C PRO A 373 -7.15 13.65 -28.58
N ALA A 374 -6.96 14.80 -29.24
CA ALA A 374 -6.67 14.86 -30.66
C ALA A 374 -5.28 14.23 -30.95
N ASN A 375 -5.18 13.48 -32.04
CA ASN A 375 -3.93 12.87 -32.49
C ASN A 375 -3.72 13.13 -33.98
N ASN A 376 -2.85 14.09 -34.27
CA ASN A 376 -2.52 14.54 -35.62
C ASN A 376 -1.31 13.78 -36.21
N SER A 377 -0.86 12.68 -35.59
CA SER A 377 0.23 11.87 -36.14
C SER A 377 -0.15 11.33 -37.52
N ASN A 378 0.84 11.25 -38.41
CA ASN A 378 0.78 10.56 -39.70
C ASN A 378 1.62 9.25 -39.69
N THR A 379 2.20 8.88 -38.55
CA THR A 379 3.08 7.73 -38.43
C THR A 379 2.30 6.43 -38.51
N ASN A 380 2.64 5.59 -39.49
CA ASN A 380 2.13 4.24 -39.62
C ASN A 380 3.24 3.24 -39.26
N THR A 381 2.92 2.14 -38.57
CA THR A 381 3.90 1.10 -38.24
C THR A 381 3.28 -0.29 -38.18
N SER A 382 4.12 -1.30 -38.42
CA SER A 382 3.84 -2.72 -38.26
C SER A 382 4.97 -3.46 -37.54
N ALA A 383 5.78 -2.73 -36.76
CA ALA A 383 6.87 -3.33 -36.00
C ALA A 383 6.36 -4.28 -34.91
N THR A 384 7.17 -5.27 -34.55
CA THR A 384 6.86 -6.24 -33.48
C THR A 384 7.12 -5.69 -32.08
N THR A 385 7.82 -4.54 -31.98
CA THR A 385 7.97 -3.77 -30.74
C THR A 385 7.62 -2.32 -31.02
N ILE A 386 6.68 -1.77 -30.26
CA ILE A 386 6.15 -0.41 -30.44
C ILE A 386 6.47 0.42 -29.19
N ALA A 387 7.28 1.46 -29.34
CA ALA A 387 7.57 2.41 -28.29
C ALA A 387 6.37 3.35 -28.02
N ALA A 388 6.28 3.94 -26.83
CA ALA A 388 5.29 4.97 -26.51
C ALA A 388 5.37 6.16 -27.47
N GLY A 389 4.22 6.73 -27.82
CA GLY A 389 4.15 7.84 -28.78
C GLY A 389 2.81 7.94 -29.51
N SER A 390 2.81 8.75 -30.57
CA SER A 390 1.61 9.06 -31.35
C SER A 390 1.66 8.40 -32.73
N TYR A 391 0.63 7.64 -33.09
CA TYR A 391 0.52 6.87 -34.32
C TYR A 391 -0.80 7.14 -35.02
N ASN A 392 -0.76 7.28 -36.34
CA ASN A 392 -1.95 7.25 -37.16
C ASN A 392 -2.51 5.83 -37.24
N LYS A 393 -1.67 4.86 -37.62
CA LYS A 393 -2.10 3.47 -37.79
C LYS A 393 -1.03 2.50 -37.32
N ILE A 394 -1.44 1.56 -36.48
CA ILE A 394 -0.63 0.39 -36.16
C ILE A 394 -1.34 -0.83 -36.74
N THR A 395 -0.64 -1.65 -37.50
CA THR A 395 -1.16 -2.92 -38.02
C THR A 395 -0.18 -4.01 -37.70
N THR A 396 -0.51 -4.87 -36.75
CA THR A 396 0.38 -5.97 -36.37
C THR A 396 0.34 -7.07 -37.44
N GLY A 397 1.43 -7.83 -37.54
CA GLY A 397 1.41 -9.10 -38.27
C GLY A 397 0.71 -10.19 -37.46
N THR A 398 0.90 -11.44 -37.87
CA THR A 398 0.46 -12.63 -37.11
C THR A 398 1.37 -12.94 -35.92
N ALA A 399 2.62 -12.47 -35.95
CA ALA A 399 3.58 -12.61 -34.86
C ALA A 399 3.19 -11.73 -33.65
N PRO A 400 3.53 -12.14 -32.41
CA PRO A 400 3.29 -11.34 -31.22
C PRO A 400 3.92 -9.95 -31.32
N THR A 401 3.17 -8.92 -30.92
CA THR A 401 3.65 -7.52 -30.90
C THR A 401 3.62 -6.96 -29.47
N THR A 402 4.73 -6.36 -29.04
CA THR A 402 4.87 -5.82 -27.68
C THR A 402 4.89 -4.30 -27.68
N PHE A 403 4.14 -3.69 -26.77
CA PHE A 403 4.17 -2.26 -26.49
C PHE A 403 4.96 -2.04 -25.20
N THR A 404 6.01 -1.21 -25.22
CA THR A 404 6.98 -1.06 -24.12
C THR A 404 6.44 -0.42 -22.83
N GLY A 405 5.16 -0.03 -22.79
CA GLY A 405 4.56 0.76 -21.71
C GLY A 405 4.78 2.26 -21.92
N GLY A 406 4.04 3.10 -21.19
CA GLY A 406 4.03 4.56 -21.33
C GLY A 406 2.71 5.12 -21.87
N THR A 407 2.74 6.31 -22.48
CA THR A 407 1.55 6.96 -23.03
C THR A 407 1.48 6.82 -24.55
N TYR A 408 0.35 6.33 -25.06
CA TYR A 408 0.13 6.14 -26.48
C TYR A 408 -1.08 6.94 -26.97
N TYR A 409 -0.97 7.51 -28.17
CA TYR A 409 -2.09 8.08 -28.91
C TYR A 409 -2.17 7.39 -30.27
N ILE A 410 -3.26 6.67 -30.55
CA ILE A 410 -3.37 5.80 -31.73
C ILE A 410 -4.71 6.06 -32.41
N ASN A 411 -4.72 6.51 -33.68
CA ASN A 411 -5.99 6.67 -34.40
C ASN A 411 -6.61 5.32 -34.77
N LYS A 412 -5.81 4.34 -35.20
CA LYS A 412 -6.30 2.98 -35.50
C LYS A 412 -5.27 1.91 -35.16
N LEU A 413 -5.64 0.97 -34.29
CA LEU A 413 -4.87 -0.25 -33.99
C LEU A 413 -5.60 -1.47 -34.55
N ASN A 414 -4.99 -2.13 -35.53
CA ASN A 414 -5.42 -3.43 -36.04
C ASN A 414 -4.48 -4.51 -35.49
N ALA A 415 -4.93 -5.28 -34.51
CA ALA A 415 -4.19 -6.39 -33.92
C ALA A 415 -4.53 -7.69 -34.65
N ASN A 416 -3.84 -7.98 -35.76
CA ASN A 416 -4.03 -9.21 -36.54
C ASN A 416 -3.39 -10.44 -35.85
N GLY A 417 -2.49 -10.22 -34.91
CA GLY A 417 -1.80 -11.22 -34.11
C GLY A 417 -1.79 -10.80 -32.64
N PRO A 418 -1.34 -11.66 -31.72
CA PRO A 418 -1.40 -11.36 -30.29
C PRO A 418 -0.63 -10.09 -29.94
N ILE A 419 -1.18 -9.27 -29.03
CA ILE A 419 -0.50 -8.07 -28.54
C ILE A 419 -0.32 -8.10 -27.03
N THR A 420 0.80 -7.54 -26.56
CA THR A 420 1.10 -7.36 -25.13
C THR A 420 1.29 -5.88 -24.84
N LEU A 421 0.51 -5.33 -23.91
CA LEU A 421 0.63 -3.96 -23.45
C LEU A 421 1.43 -3.88 -22.15
N GLY A 422 2.54 -3.13 -22.17
CA GLY A 422 3.23 -2.71 -20.95
C GLY A 422 2.38 -1.74 -20.12
N ALA A 423 2.73 -1.56 -18.85
CA ALA A 423 2.04 -0.61 -17.97
C ALA A 423 1.99 0.80 -18.59
N GLY A 424 0.84 1.46 -18.57
CA GLY A 424 0.68 2.73 -19.27
C GLY A 424 -0.75 3.18 -19.55
N THR A 425 -0.86 4.27 -20.30
CA THR A 425 -2.11 4.88 -20.74
C THR A 425 -2.19 4.88 -22.27
N TYR A 426 -3.28 4.35 -22.81
CA TYR A 426 -3.44 4.11 -24.23
C TYR A 426 -4.71 4.81 -24.74
N TYR A 427 -4.56 5.94 -25.42
CA TYR A 427 -5.66 6.60 -26.13
C TYR A 427 -5.78 6.01 -27.52
N ILE A 428 -6.76 5.13 -27.73
CA ILE A 428 -6.97 4.42 -29.00
C ILE A 428 -8.33 4.82 -29.57
N ASN A 429 -8.35 5.52 -30.70
CA ASN A 429 -9.62 5.94 -31.28
C ASN A 429 -10.39 4.73 -31.83
N GLN A 430 -9.75 3.87 -32.62
CA GLN A 430 -10.31 2.60 -33.09
C GLN A 430 -9.38 1.42 -32.76
N LEU A 431 -9.86 0.46 -31.98
CA LEU A 431 -9.20 -0.81 -31.67
C LEU A 431 -9.93 -1.97 -32.37
N ASN A 432 -9.23 -2.73 -33.21
CA ASN A 432 -9.75 -3.93 -33.84
C ASN A 432 -8.91 -5.14 -33.42
N LEU A 433 -9.50 -6.07 -32.68
CA LEU A 433 -8.83 -7.30 -32.23
C LEU A 433 -9.24 -8.50 -33.09
N TYR A 434 -8.26 -9.09 -33.78
CA TYR A 434 -8.40 -10.39 -34.44
C TYR A 434 -7.71 -11.51 -33.65
N ALA A 435 -7.01 -11.16 -32.57
CA ALA A 435 -6.24 -12.04 -31.71
C ALA A 435 -6.23 -11.50 -30.26
N ASN A 436 -5.57 -12.23 -29.36
CA ASN A 436 -5.56 -11.94 -27.93
C ASN A 436 -4.78 -10.67 -27.57
N LEU A 437 -5.24 -9.98 -26.52
CA LEU A 437 -4.55 -8.85 -25.89
C LEU A 437 -4.18 -9.25 -24.45
N THR A 438 -2.92 -9.10 -24.06
CA THR A 438 -2.45 -9.30 -22.67
C THR A 438 -1.82 -8.01 -22.12
N VAL A 439 -1.76 -7.88 -20.80
CA VAL A 439 -1.08 -6.75 -20.13
C VAL A 439 -0.07 -7.25 -19.11
N THR A 440 1.05 -6.54 -18.92
CA THR A 440 2.12 -6.92 -17.98
C THR A 440 2.16 -6.08 -16.70
N GLY A 441 1.22 -5.15 -16.54
CA GLY A 441 1.08 -4.28 -15.37
C GLY A 441 -0.22 -3.48 -15.45
N ALA A 442 -0.32 -2.38 -14.70
CA ALA A 442 -1.49 -1.50 -14.73
C ALA A 442 -1.61 -0.77 -16.07
N VAL A 443 -2.70 -1.05 -16.80
CA VAL A 443 -3.00 -0.49 -18.12
C VAL A 443 -4.38 0.17 -18.12
N GLN A 444 -4.41 1.40 -18.62
CA GLN A 444 -5.64 2.12 -18.92
C GLN A 444 -5.77 2.31 -20.43
N ILE A 445 -6.84 1.79 -21.01
CA ILE A 445 -7.19 2.01 -22.41
C ILE A 445 -8.34 3.00 -22.46
N PHE A 446 -8.22 4.04 -23.27
CA PHE A 446 -9.28 5.00 -23.58
C PHE A 446 -9.71 4.80 -25.03
N ILE A 447 -10.99 4.49 -25.24
CA ILE A 447 -11.58 4.26 -26.56
C ILE A 447 -12.31 5.51 -27.03
N GLY A 448 -11.89 6.06 -28.17
CA GLY A 448 -12.48 7.27 -28.76
C GLY A 448 -13.72 7.02 -29.61
N ASN A 449 -13.71 5.95 -30.42
CA ASN A 449 -14.75 5.62 -31.37
C ASN A 449 -15.20 4.15 -31.28
N GLY A 450 -14.27 3.18 -31.31
CA GLY A 450 -14.68 1.77 -31.41
C GLY A 450 -13.66 0.78 -30.85
N PHE A 451 -14.19 -0.27 -30.24
CA PHE A 451 -13.49 -1.50 -29.85
C PHE A 451 -14.23 -2.67 -30.48
N ASP A 452 -13.72 -3.14 -31.63
CA ASP A 452 -14.28 -4.30 -32.33
C ASP A 452 -13.51 -5.58 -32.04
N VAL A 453 -14.24 -6.65 -31.74
CA VAL A 453 -13.72 -8.03 -31.76
C VAL A 453 -14.10 -8.67 -33.09
N ARG A 454 -13.09 -9.09 -33.86
CA ARG A 454 -13.24 -9.53 -35.25
C ARG A 454 -13.01 -11.03 -35.46
N ALA A 455 -12.62 -11.76 -34.42
CA ALA A 455 -12.41 -13.21 -34.44
C ALA A 455 -13.09 -13.91 -33.25
N ASN A 456 -13.35 -15.21 -33.38
CA ASN A 456 -13.82 -16.03 -32.26
C ASN A 456 -12.68 -16.26 -31.25
N ASN A 457 -13.06 -16.55 -30.00
CA ASN A 457 -12.14 -16.92 -28.91
C ASN A 457 -11.06 -15.86 -28.63
N VAL A 458 -11.37 -14.58 -28.87
CA VAL A 458 -10.49 -13.47 -28.50
C VAL A 458 -10.57 -13.26 -26.99
N SER A 459 -9.41 -13.27 -26.36
CA SER A 459 -9.25 -12.96 -24.94
C SER A 459 -8.55 -11.62 -24.72
N VAL A 460 -9.01 -10.89 -23.70
CA VAL A 460 -8.50 -9.59 -23.30
C VAL A 460 -8.13 -9.67 -21.82
N ASN A 461 -6.82 -9.73 -21.57
CA ASN A 461 -6.20 -9.89 -20.27
C ASN A 461 -6.63 -11.17 -19.51
N THR A 462 -6.99 -12.26 -20.19
CA THR A 462 -7.28 -13.55 -19.53
C THR A 462 -6.04 -14.45 -19.57
N PRO A 463 -5.60 -15.06 -18.45
CA PRO A 463 -6.16 -15.09 -17.08
C PRO A 463 -5.53 -14.05 -16.13
N GLY A 464 -5.25 -12.84 -16.60
CA GLY A 464 -4.59 -11.78 -15.82
C GLY A 464 -5.38 -11.28 -14.62
N ASN A 465 -4.79 -10.36 -13.87
CA ASN A 465 -5.43 -9.75 -12.70
C ASN A 465 -6.45 -8.70 -13.16
N VAL A 466 -7.65 -8.68 -12.55
CA VAL A 466 -8.68 -7.67 -12.84
C VAL A 466 -8.08 -6.27 -12.67
N ALA A 467 -7.38 -5.99 -11.56
CA ALA A 467 -6.81 -4.68 -11.22
C ALA A 467 -5.84 -4.11 -12.28
N ASN A 468 -5.33 -4.95 -13.19
CA ASN A 468 -4.34 -4.54 -14.18
C ASN A 468 -4.95 -3.92 -15.44
N LEU A 469 -6.25 -4.06 -15.70
CA LEU A 469 -6.85 -3.54 -16.92
C LEU A 469 -8.14 -2.75 -16.65
N GLN A 470 -8.14 -1.49 -17.08
CA GLN A 470 -9.31 -0.64 -17.20
C GLN A 470 -9.47 -0.17 -18.65
N VAL A 471 -10.69 -0.27 -19.19
CA VAL A 471 -11.06 0.22 -20.51
C VAL A 471 -12.16 1.27 -20.35
N ASN A 472 -11.83 2.51 -20.69
CA ASN A 472 -12.69 3.69 -20.61
C ASN A 472 -13.23 4.03 -21.98
N PHE A 473 -14.54 4.25 -22.10
CA PHE A 473 -15.20 4.59 -23.36
C PHE A 473 -15.68 6.04 -23.34
N TYR A 474 -15.23 6.84 -24.31
CA TYR A 474 -15.74 8.19 -24.50
C TYR A 474 -17.15 8.20 -25.09
N ARG A 475 -17.75 9.39 -25.12
CA ARG A 475 -19.05 9.65 -25.74
C ARG A 475 -19.13 9.05 -27.16
N LYS A 476 -20.20 8.29 -27.42
CA LYS A 476 -20.46 7.54 -28.67
C LYS A 476 -19.48 6.43 -29.01
N ALA A 477 -18.48 6.14 -28.17
CA ALA A 477 -17.64 4.99 -28.40
C ALA A 477 -18.47 3.70 -28.29
N GLN A 478 -18.10 2.68 -29.06
CA GLN A 478 -18.80 1.40 -29.08
C GLN A 478 -17.84 0.26 -28.79
N LEU A 479 -18.29 -0.75 -28.04
CA LEU A 479 -17.71 -2.09 -28.05
C LEU A 479 -18.69 -3.02 -28.77
N ASP A 480 -18.21 -3.76 -29.76
CA ASP A 480 -19.02 -4.75 -30.47
C ASP A 480 -18.21 -6.03 -30.73
N THR A 481 -18.77 -7.17 -30.34
CA THR A 481 -18.18 -8.47 -30.63
C THR A 481 -18.55 -9.04 -31.98
N HIS A 482 -19.41 -8.38 -32.76
CA HIS A 482 -19.88 -8.79 -34.10
C HIS A 482 -20.41 -10.24 -34.13
N GLY A 483 -21.07 -10.66 -33.04
CA GLY A 483 -21.59 -12.01 -32.86
C GLY A 483 -20.52 -13.11 -32.77
N LYS A 484 -19.25 -12.76 -32.54
CA LYS A 484 -18.17 -13.74 -32.35
C LYS A 484 -18.33 -14.46 -31.01
N ASN A 485 -18.11 -15.76 -31.02
CA ASN A 485 -18.24 -16.60 -29.83
C ASN A 485 -16.95 -16.59 -29.01
N GLY A 486 -17.07 -16.86 -27.72
CA GLY A 486 -15.93 -17.08 -26.82
C GLY A 486 -15.14 -15.82 -26.48
N PHE A 487 -15.75 -14.63 -26.55
CA PHE A 487 -15.08 -13.42 -26.08
C PHE A 487 -14.85 -13.49 -24.57
N SER A 488 -13.60 -13.29 -24.14
CA SER A 488 -13.23 -13.31 -22.73
C SER A 488 -12.56 -12.00 -22.34
N PHE A 489 -13.02 -11.37 -21.27
CA PHE A 489 -12.47 -10.13 -20.76
C PHE A 489 -12.17 -10.22 -19.27
N THR A 490 -11.00 -9.74 -18.84
CA THR A 490 -10.61 -9.65 -17.43
C THR A 490 -10.16 -8.23 -17.08
N GLY A 491 -10.96 -7.50 -16.31
CA GLY A 491 -10.72 -6.09 -16.01
C GLY A 491 -12.00 -5.31 -15.70
N LEU A 492 -11.96 -4.00 -15.92
CA LEU A 492 -13.10 -3.11 -15.80
C LEU A 492 -13.38 -2.43 -17.15
N MET A 493 -14.64 -2.46 -17.59
CA MET A 493 -15.15 -1.57 -18.64
C MET A 493 -15.94 -0.43 -18.00
N TYR A 494 -15.60 0.81 -18.35
CA TYR A 494 -16.22 2.01 -17.79
C TYR A 494 -16.62 3.02 -18.88
N ALA A 495 -17.89 3.42 -18.89
CA ALA A 495 -18.48 4.25 -19.95
C ALA A 495 -19.51 5.24 -19.37
N PRO A 496 -19.12 6.43 -18.90
CA PRO A 496 -20.05 7.30 -18.18
C PRO A 496 -21.14 7.95 -19.06
N ASP A 497 -20.95 8.01 -20.38
CA ASP A 497 -21.86 8.70 -21.30
C ASP A 497 -23.03 7.82 -21.76
N ALA A 498 -24.23 8.39 -21.81
CA ALA A 498 -25.45 7.69 -22.19
C ALA A 498 -25.53 7.26 -23.67
N SER A 499 -24.66 7.78 -24.53
CA SER A 499 -24.60 7.41 -25.95
C SER A 499 -23.62 6.28 -26.27
N THR A 500 -22.89 5.77 -25.28
CA THR A 500 -22.01 4.61 -25.45
C THR A 500 -22.83 3.32 -25.58
N GLN A 501 -22.32 2.38 -26.38
CA GLN A 501 -22.91 1.04 -26.53
C GLN A 501 -21.85 -0.02 -26.27
N ILE A 502 -22.14 -0.95 -25.36
CA ILE A 502 -21.30 -2.12 -25.08
C ILE A 502 -22.13 -3.34 -25.43
N GLN A 503 -21.80 -3.97 -26.56
CA GLN A 503 -22.51 -5.10 -27.15
C GLN A 503 -21.60 -6.33 -27.17
N ILE A 504 -21.86 -7.26 -26.25
CA ILE A 504 -21.18 -8.55 -26.14
C ILE A 504 -22.17 -9.62 -26.61
N ASP A 505 -22.19 -9.77 -27.91
CA ASP A 505 -23.01 -10.72 -28.64
C ASP A 505 -22.21 -11.98 -29.00
N GLY A 506 -22.91 -13.04 -29.38
CA GLY A 506 -22.33 -14.37 -29.52
C GLY A 506 -22.59 -15.24 -28.30
N ASN A 507 -21.98 -16.43 -28.29
CA ASN A 507 -22.17 -17.44 -27.25
C ASN A 507 -20.88 -17.69 -26.45
N ASN A 508 -21.06 -18.16 -25.22
CA ASN A 508 -19.99 -18.60 -24.33
C ASN A 508 -19.00 -17.47 -23.99
N ASN A 509 -19.53 -16.27 -23.80
CA ASN A 509 -18.71 -15.11 -23.44
C ASN A 509 -18.43 -15.12 -21.93
N THR A 510 -17.28 -14.60 -21.50
CA THR A 510 -16.90 -14.54 -20.09
C THR A 510 -16.34 -13.16 -19.72
N ILE A 511 -16.83 -12.59 -18.62
CA ILE A 511 -16.35 -11.33 -18.05
C ILE A 511 -15.89 -11.59 -16.62
N THR A 512 -14.61 -11.45 -16.34
CA THR A 512 -14.04 -11.47 -14.99
C THR A 512 -13.77 -10.03 -14.55
N GLY A 513 -14.65 -9.48 -13.72
CA GLY A 513 -14.62 -8.06 -13.35
C GLY A 513 -15.97 -7.38 -13.56
N ALA A 514 -15.97 -6.13 -14.04
CA ALA A 514 -17.18 -5.30 -14.09
C ALA A 514 -17.34 -4.55 -15.42
N VAL A 515 -18.60 -4.26 -15.77
CA VAL A 515 -19.04 -3.43 -16.89
C VAL A 515 -19.99 -2.36 -16.38
N ILE A 516 -19.53 -1.12 -16.32
CA ILE A 516 -20.28 0.01 -15.76
C ILE A 516 -20.47 1.05 -16.86
N SER A 517 -21.71 1.25 -17.32
CA SER A 517 -22.05 2.15 -18.41
C SER A 517 -23.28 3.00 -18.09
N GLY A 518 -23.25 4.26 -18.48
CA GLY A 518 -24.40 5.16 -18.51
C GLY A 518 -25.24 4.96 -19.77
N GLY A 519 -24.70 4.26 -20.77
CA GLY A 519 -25.35 3.94 -22.04
C GLY A 519 -25.83 2.49 -22.11
N GLN A 520 -25.88 1.93 -23.33
CA GLN A 520 -26.37 0.58 -23.55
C GLN A 520 -25.35 -0.47 -23.11
N VAL A 521 -25.84 -1.51 -22.44
CA VAL A 521 -25.11 -2.75 -22.16
C VAL A 521 -25.97 -3.91 -22.62
N GLN A 522 -25.49 -4.64 -23.61
CA GLN A 522 -26.11 -5.85 -24.15
C GLN A 522 -25.17 -7.03 -23.92
N LEU A 523 -25.64 -8.03 -23.17
CA LEU A 523 -24.89 -9.25 -22.87
C LEU A 523 -25.69 -10.46 -23.32
N ASN A 524 -25.20 -11.22 -24.28
CA ASN A 524 -25.82 -12.47 -24.70
C ASN A 524 -24.98 -13.68 -24.25
N ASN A 525 -25.62 -14.69 -23.64
CA ASN A 525 -24.99 -15.92 -23.17
C ASN A 525 -23.60 -15.67 -22.53
N THR A 526 -23.57 -14.78 -21.55
CA THR A 526 -22.34 -14.26 -20.93
C THR A 526 -22.25 -14.66 -19.47
N ALA A 527 -21.15 -15.30 -19.07
CA ALA A 527 -20.83 -15.58 -17.67
C ALA A 527 -20.04 -14.41 -17.06
N ILE A 528 -20.58 -13.81 -16.00
CA ILE A 528 -19.91 -12.75 -15.23
C ILE A 528 -19.31 -13.38 -13.97
N ILE A 529 -18.05 -13.08 -13.66
CA ILE A 529 -17.33 -13.56 -12.48
C ILE A 529 -16.94 -12.34 -11.64
N TYR A 530 -17.60 -12.15 -10.49
CA TYR A 530 -17.44 -10.96 -9.65
C TYR A 530 -17.53 -11.26 -8.14
N GLY A 531 -16.70 -12.20 -7.68
CA GLY A 531 -16.56 -12.52 -6.27
C GLY A 531 -15.78 -11.47 -5.49
N THR A 532 -15.58 -11.70 -4.19
CA THR A 532 -14.89 -10.78 -3.28
C THR A 532 -13.50 -10.39 -3.78
N THR A 533 -12.76 -11.33 -4.38
CA THR A 533 -11.44 -11.06 -4.97
C THR A 533 -11.55 -10.03 -6.09
N GLN A 534 -12.48 -10.20 -7.03
CA GLN A 534 -12.68 -9.25 -8.14
C GLN A 534 -13.21 -7.91 -7.64
N GLN A 535 -14.09 -7.90 -6.65
CA GLN A 535 -14.59 -6.67 -6.02
C GLN A 535 -13.45 -5.85 -5.43
N ASN A 536 -12.55 -6.49 -4.66
CA ASN A 536 -11.38 -5.83 -4.10
C ASN A 536 -10.44 -5.31 -5.21
N GLN A 537 -10.23 -6.10 -6.26
CA GLN A 537 -9.38 -5.71 -7.39
C GLN A 537 -9.93 -4.53 -8.19
N VAL A 538 -11.26 -4.46 -8.42
CA VAL A 538 -11.87 -3.29 -9.06
C VAL A 538 -11.82 -2.08 -8.13
N ALA A 539 -12.00 -2.26 -6.82
CA ALA A 539 -11.92 -1.15 -5.85
C ALA A 539 -10.53 -0.50 -5.80
N THR A 540 -9.47 -1.23 -6.16
CA THR A 540 -8.10 -0.68 -6.24
C THR A 540 -7.77 0.01 -7.56
N MET A 541 -8.64 -0.06 -8.57
CA MET A 541 -8.35 0.57 -9.86
C MET A 541 -8.35 2.09 -9.72
N ASN A 542 -7.24 2.71 -10.11
CA ASN A 542 -7.05 4.14 -10.07
C ASN A 542 -7.86 4.80 -11.18
N THR A 543 -9.14 5.01 -10.92
CA THR A 543 -10.01 5.67 -11.90
C THR A 543 -9.65 7.15 -11.86
N THR A 544 -9.04 7.65 -12.93
CA THR A 544 -8.83 9.10 -13.18
C THR A 544 -10.16 9.79 -13.46
N CYS A 545 -11.24 9.34 -12.86
CA CYS A 545 -12.34 10.21 -12.62
C CYS A 545 -11.77 11.29 -11.71
N THR A 546 -11.72 12.52 -12.24
CA THR A 546 -11.94 13.63 -11.35
C THR A 546 -13.28 13.29 -10.76
N GLY A 547 -13.27 12.75 -9.53
CA GLY A 547 -14.43 12.88 -8.70
C GLY A 547 -14.82 14.32 -8.94
N GLY A 548 -16.02 14.53 -9.45
CA GLY A 548 -16.71 15.70 -8.96
C GLY A 548 -16.72 15.52 -7.45
N GLY A 549 -15.62 15.83 -6.74
CA GLY A 549 -15.74 16.82 -5.70
C GLY A 549 -16.36 17.95 -6.46
N GLY A 550 -17.70 17.90 -6.55
CA GLY A 550 -18.47 18.71 -7.47
C GLY A 550 -17.89 20.07 -7.24
N GLY A 551 -17.25 20.68 -8.25
CA GLY A 551 -16.51 21.92 -8.03
C GLY A 551 -17.48 22.80 -7.28
N ALA A 552 -17.22 22.98 -5.98
CA ALA A 552 -18.33 23.07 -5.01
C ALA A 552 -19.28 24.10 -5.55
N THR A 553 -20.50 23.66 -5.92
CA THR A 553 -21.38 24.51 -6.72
C THR A 553 -21.43 25.82 -5.98
N VAL A 554 -20.91 26.88 -6.60
CA VAL A 554 -20.63 28.09 -5.84
C VAL A 554 -21.99 28.64 -5.48
N GLY A 555 -22.31 28.59 -4.18
CA GLY A 555 -23.57 29.08 -3.65
C GLY A 555 -23.60 30.61 -3.64
N GLY A 556 -22.43 31.22 -3.60
CA GLY A 556 -22.22 32.65 -3.61
C GLY A 556 -20.76 33.00 -3.39
N PHE A 557 -20.50 34.30 -3.34
CA PHE A 557 -19.20 34.86 -2.98
C PHE A 557 -19.36 35.70 -1.72
N ASN A 558 -18.28 35.85 -0.97
CA ASN A 558 -18.20 36.78 0.16
C ASN A 558 -16.90 37.58 0.05
N ALA A 559 -16.81 38.70 0.78
CA ALA A 559 -15.65 39.58 0.77
C ALA A 559 -15.20 39.93 2.20
N PHE A 560 -13.90 39.77 2.49
CA PHE A 560 -13.34 39.94 3.84
C PHE A 560 -12.10 40.82 3.86
N GLU A 561 -11.76 41.37 5.03
CA GLU A 561 -10.39 41.84 5.28
C GLU A 561 -9.38 40.72 5.01
N THR A 562 -8.23 41.08 4.45
CA THR A 562 -7.16 40.13 4.12
C THR A 562 -6.60 39.41 5.35
N SER A 563 -6.75 40.01 6.54
CA SER A 563 -6.40 39.40 7.84
C SER A 563 -7.36 38.29 8.30
N THR A 564 -8.48 38.08 7.61
CA THR A 564 -9.44 37.02 7.95
C THR A 564 -8.82 35.64 7.69
N ALA A 565 -9.13 34.65 8.54
CA ALA A 565 -8.54 33.31 8.43
C ALA A 565 -8.85 32.65 7.07
N ALA A 566 -7.89 31.89 6.52
CA ALA A 566 -7.95 31.33 5.17
C ALA A 566 -9.18 30.45 4.85
N ASN A 567 -9.77 29.82 5.87
CA ASN A 567 -10.90 28.91 5.71
C ASN A 567 -12.22 29.52 6.21
N ALA A 568 -12.25 30.82 6.51
CA ALA A 568 -13.45 31.47 7.01
C ALA A 568 -14.52 31.58 5.91
N THR A 569 -15.76 31.27 6.26
CA THR A 569 -16.94 31.46 5.39
C THR A 569 -17.71 32.73 5.72
N THR A 570 -17.37 33.35 6.86
CA THR A 570 -17.91 34.61 7.35
C THR A 570 -16.76 35.51 7.78
N GLY A 571 -16.95 36.82 7.63
CA GLY A 571 -15.95 37.83 7.93
C GLY A 571 -16.55 39.22 7.73
N LEU A 572 -15.77 40.24 8.04
CA LEU A 572 -16.19 41.63 7.94
C LEU A 572 -15.31 42.35 6.93
N LEU A 573 -15.89 43.37 6.29
CA LEU A 573 -15.17 44.37 5.52
C LEU A 573 -15.48 45.74 6.17
N TYR A 574 -14.47 46.41 6.70
CA TYR A 574 -14.66 47.65 7.44
C TYR A 574 -14.68 48.88 6.54
N THR A 575 -15.25 49.98 7.04
CA THR A 575 -15.21 51.30 6.39
C THR A 575 -13.77 51.70 6.07
N LYS A 576 -13.56 52.22 4.87
CA LYS A 576 -12.24 52.64 4.37
C LYS A 576 -12.16 54.16 4.30
N LEU A 577 -10.97 54.69 4.53
CA LEU A 577 -10.71 56.12 4.42
C LEU A 577 -10.75 56.56 2.95
N ALA A 578 -11.45 57.66 2.67
CA ALA A 578 -11.50 58.26 1.34
C ALA A 578 -10.08 58.58 0.84
N GLY A 579 -9.81 58.30 -0.44
CA GLY A 579 -8.52 58.55 -1.08
C GLY A 579 -7.37 57.64 -0.60
N THR A 580 -7.62 56.67 0.29
CA THR A 580 -6.60 55.75 0.79
C THR A 580 -6.71 54.39 0.11
N PRO A 581 -5.62 53.81 -0.40
CA PRO A 581 -5.64 52.47 -0.97
C PRO A 581 -5.98 51.38 0.07
N PHE A 582 -6.78 50.39 -0.31
CA PHE A 582 -7.08 49.22 0.53
C PHE A 582 -7.24 47.94 -0.31
N GLY A 583 -6.97 46.78 0.30
CA GLY A 583 -7.22 45.45 -0.29
C GLY A 583 -8.23 44.65 0.52
N PHE A 584 -8.81 43.62 -0.09
CA PHE A 584 -9.72 42.68 0.52
C PHE A 584 -9.67 41.35 -0.24
N ASP A 585 -10.15 40.27 0.37
CA ASP A 585 -10.24 38.97 -0.30
C ASP A 585 -11.67 38.68 -0.75
N VAL A 586 -11.80 38.06 -1.91
CA VAL A 586 -13.05 37.46 -2.40
C VAL A 586 -12.96 35.95 -2.20
N VAL A 587 -13.98 35.38 -1.56
CA VAL A 587 -14.05 33.97 -1.19
C VAL A 587 -15.25 33.32 -1.88
N ALA A 588 -15.00 32.28 -2.67
CA ALA A 588 -16.03 31.44 -3.23
C ALA A 588 -16.58 30.51 -2.14
N LEU A 589 -17.91 30.45 -1.98
CA LEU A 589 -18.56 29.62 -0.97
C LEU A 589 -19.31 28.46 -1.63
N GLN A 590 -19.39 27.33 -0.94
CA GLN A 590 -20.23 26.21 -1.36
C GLN A 590 -21.73 26.60 -1.25
N THR A 591 -22.62 25.89 -1.96
CA THR A 591 -24.08 26.01 -1.78
C THR A 591 -24.44 25.93 -0.28
N GLY A 592 -25.13 26.96 0.22
CA GLY A 592 -25.49 27.08 1.63
C GLY A 592 -24.48 27.80 2.53
N GLY A 593 -23.31 28.22 2.01
CA GLY A 593 -22.35 29.06 2.73
C GLY A 593 -21.62 28.39 3.89
N THR A 594 -21.66 27.06 4.00
CA THR A 594 -21.10 26.31 5.14
C THR A 594 -19.60 26.05 5.04
N ALA A 595 -19.01 26.18 3.84
CA ALA A 595 -17.58 25.99 3.60
C ALA A 595 -17.09 26.86 2.43
N VAL A 596 -15.77 27.06 2.34
CA VAL A 596 -15.10 27.64 1.17
C VAL A 596 -15.15 26.62 0.02
N ALA A 597 -15.49 27.09 -1.18
CA ALA A 597 -15.45 26.32 -2.41
C ALA A 597 -14.02 26.21 -2.92
N SER A 598 -13.18 25.45 -2.21
CA SER A 598 -11.73 25.41 -2.46
C SER A 598 -11.33 24.90 -3.85
N GLY A 599 -12.20 24.14 -4.50
CA GLY A 599 -12.03 23.68 -5.88
C GLY A 599 -12.51 24.65 -6.96
N PHE A 600 -13.05 25.83 -6.60
CA PHE A 600 -13.57 26.78 -7.58
C PHE A 600 -12.46 27.30 -8.49
N ALA A 601 -12.68 27.19 -9.80
CA ALA A 601 -11.88 27.82 -10.83
C ALA A 601 -12.82 28.52 -11.82
N GLY A 602 -12.57 29.80 -12.10
CA GLY A 602 -13.47 30.62 -12.90
C GLY A 602 -13.16 32.11 -12.78
N THR A 603 -13.90 32.93 -13.52
CA THR A 603 -13.77 34.38 -13.49
C THR A 603 -14.89 35.02 -12.68
N VAL A 604 -14.56 36.01 -11.86
CA VAL A 604 -15.49 36.74 -10.98
C VAL A 604 -15.33 38.23 -11.20
N LYS A 605 -16.40 38.91 -11.59
CA LYS A 605 -16.43 40.37 -11.70
C LYS A 605 -16.65 40.97 -10.31
N VAL A 606 -15.84 41.96 -9.94
CA VAL A 606 -15.89 42.62 -8.62
C VAL A 606 -16.19 44.11 -8.81
N GLU A 607 -17.23 44.58 -8.12
CA GLU A 607 -17.75 45.94 -8.22
C GLU A 607 -18.01 46.52 -6.82
N LEU A 608 -17.72 47.81 -6.65
CA LEU A 608 -18.12 48.59 -5.50
C LEU A 608 -19.39 49.37 -5.86
N VAL A 609 -20.43 49.25 -5.04
CA VAL A 609 -21.74 49.84 -5.29
C VAL A 609 -22.19 50.71 -4.12
N ASP A 610 -23.05 51.69 -4.40
CA ASP A 610 -23.63 52.59 -3.41
C ASP A 610 -24.89 51.98 -2.81
N TYR A 611 -24.76 51.47 -1.58
CA TYR A 611 -25.88 50.88 -0.85
C TYR A 611 -26.65 51.87 0.04
N SER A 612 -26.39 53.18 -0.07
CA SER A 612 -27.03 54.21 0.77
C SER A 612 -28.56 54.27 0.65
N ALA A 613 -29.09 53.88 -0.52
CA ALA A 613 -30.53 53.79 -0.76
C ALA A 613 -31.17 52.48 -0.28
N ALA A 614 -30.40 51.58 0.34
CA ALA A 614 -30.81 50.24 0.78
C ALA A 614 -31.64 49.46 -0.28
N PRO A 615 -31.13 49.30 -1.51
CA PRO A 615 -31.85 48.59 -2.56
C PRO A 615 -32.06 47.12 -2.19
N ALA A 616 -33.14 46.51 -2.68
CA ALA A 616 -33.50 45.14 -2.34
C ALA A 616 -32.42 44.08 -2.65
N THR A 617 -31.49 44.38 -3.57
CA THR A 617 -30.33 43.54 -3.89
C THR A 617 -29.10 44.41 -4.23
N CYS A 618 -27.90 43.87 -4.03
CA CYS A 618 -26.66 44.57 -4.41
C CYS A 618 -26.57 44.88 -5.91
N ALA A 619 -27.21 44.06 -6.77
CA ALA A 619 -27.20 44.29 -8.22
C ALA A 619 -28.04 45.52 -8.65
N ALA A 620 -28.93 46.01 -7.79
CA ALA A 620 -29.73 47.21 -8.06
C ALA A 620 -29.10 48.50 -7.50
N ALA A 621 -28.00 48.38 -6.75
CA ALA A 621 -27.27 49.53 -6.22
C ALA A 621 -26.50 50.25 -7.34
N PRO A 622 -26.46 51.60 -7.36
CA PRO A 622 -25.63 52.35 -8.31
C PRO A 622 -24.15 51.96 -8.22
N LEU A 623 -23.50 51.76 -9.38
CA LEU A 623 -22.08 51.44 -9.42
C LEU A 623 -21.25 52.66 -9.01
N ILE A 624 -20.40 52.49 -7.98
CA ILE A 624 -19.38 53.50 -7.62
C ILE A 624 -18.14 53.28 -8.49
N GLN A 625 -17.64 52.03 -8.53
CA GLN A 625 -16.39 51.69 -9.22
C GLN A 625 -16.36 50.21 -9.58
N SER A 626 -15.89 49.89 -10.81
CA SER A 626 -15.51 48.53 -11.17
C SER A 626 -14.07 48.26 -10.70
N VAL A 627 -13.87 47.21 -9.90
CA VAL A 627 -12.55 46.85 -9.37
C VAL A 627 -11.79 45.92 -10.32
N GLY A 628 -12.52 45.18 -11.16
CA GLY A 628 -11.98 44.33 -12.21
C GLY A 628 -12.56 42.91 -12.23
N THR A 629 -11.92 42.02 -12.97
CA THR A 629 -12.25 40.59 -13.02
C THR A 629 -11.13 39.78 -12.38
N LEU A 630 -11.46 38.99 -11.36
CA LEU A 630 -10.55 38.03 -10.74
C LEU A 630 -10.66 36.68 -11.44
N THR A 631 -9.53 36.04 -11.75
CA THR A 631 -9.49 34.67 -12.26
C THR A 631 -9.03 33.73 -11.15
N PHE A 632 -9.94 32.93 -10.62
CA PHE A 632 -9.64 31.87 -9.67
C PHE A 632 -9.06 30.67 -10.44
N ALA A 633 -7.83 30.30 -10.11
CA ALA A 633 -7.29 28.98 -10.39
C ALA A 633 -7.58 28.06 -9.21
N THR A 634 -7.58 26.75 -9.44
CA THR A 634 -7.75 25.75 -8.36
C THR A 634 -6.70 25.90 -7.25
N ALA A 635 -5.50 26.38 -7.59
CA ALA A 635 -4.42 26.67 -6.63
C ALA A 635 -4.76 27.81 -5.64
N ASN A 636 -5.75 28.64 -5.94
CA ASN A 636 -6.20 29.70 -5.04
C ASN A 636 -7.08 29.19 -3.90
N ALA A 637 -7.42 27.90 -3.89
CA ALA A 637 -8.23 27.29 -2.84
C ALA A 637 -9.54 28.05 -2.55
N GLY A 638 -10.19 28.60 -3.60
CA GLY A 638 -11.43 29.34 -3.48
C GLY A 638 -11.31 30.74 -2.85
N ARG A 639 -10.11 31.29 -2.66
CA ARG A 639 -9.87 32.63 -2.10
C ARG A 639 -8.88 33.43 -2.96
N MET A 640 -9.26 34.65 -3.34
CA MET A 640 -8.42 35.55 -4.13
C MET A 640 -8.32 36.93 -3.49
N THR A 641 -7.11 37.45 -3.37
CA THR A 641 -6.89 38.82 -2.92
C THR A 641 -7.09 39.81 -4.07
N VAL A 642 -7.94 40.79 -3.83
CA VAL A 642 -8.10 41.95 -4.70
C VAL A 642 -6.92 42.89 -4.46
N PRO A 643 -6.17 43.27 -5.52
CA PRO A 643 -5.11 44.26 -5.41
C PRO A 643 -5.62 45.58 -4.84
N SER A 644 -4.72 46.36 -4.24
CA SER A 644 -5.08 47.61 -3.58
C SER A 644 -5.87 48.55 -4.50
N THR A 645 -7.10 48.89 -4.11
CA THR A 645 -7.99 49.84 -4.81
C THR A 645 -8.19 51.12 -4.00
N THR A 646 -8.57 52.23 -4.64
CA THR A 646 -8.80 53.53 -3.99
C THR A 646 -10.12 54.13 -4.46
N VAL A 647 -10.93 54.63 -3.51
CA VAL A 647 -12.21 55.34 -3.79
C VAL A 647 -12.12 56.78 -3.27
N ALA A 648 -12.65 57.73 -4.04
CA ALA A 648 -12.56 59.16 -3.73
C ALA A 648 -13.43 59.63 -2.55
N ALA A 649 -14.43 58.83 -2.16
CA ALA A 649 -15.33 59.11 -1.04
C ALA A 649 -15.42 57.90 -0.10
N ALA A 650 -15.78 58.15 1.16
CA ALA A 650 -15.98 57.10 2.16
C ALA A 650 -17.43 56.59 2.11
N TRP A 651 -17.60 55.28 2.13
CA TRP A 651 -18.90 54.61 2.04
C TRP A 651 -19.01 53.52 3.12
N SER A 652 -20.20 53.30 3.66
CA SER A 652 -20.48 52.15 4.54
C SER A 652 -20.63 50.88 3.70
N GLY A 653 -19.88 49.83 4.03
CA GLY A 653 -19.87 48.58 3.26
C GLY A 653 -21.11 47.69 3.51
N CYS A 654 -21.59 47.03 2.44
CA CYS A 654 -22.47 45.87 2.48
C CYS A 654 -21.74 44.74 1.75
N ALA A 655 -21.70 43.53 2.33
CA ALA A 655 -21.08 42.34 1.73
C ALA A 655 -22.17 41.37 1.29
#